data_AF-A0A9Q0KTJ2-F1
#
_entry.id   AF-A0A9Q0KTJ2-F1
#
_cell.length_a   1.000
_cell.length_b   1.000
_cell.length_c   1.000
_cell.angle_alpha   90.00
_cell.angle_beta   90.00
_cell.angle_gamma   90.00
#
_symmetry.space_group_name_H-M   'P 1'
#
loop_
_entity.id
_entity.type
_entity.pdbx_description
1 polymer ?
#
loop_
_entity_poly.entity_id
_entity_poly.type
_entity_poly.pdbx_seq_one_letter_code
_entity_poly.pdbx_strand_id
1 'polypeptide(L)'
;MLLNAPTSLFLYPNRRIFSNGCLRVQKTWKQSMCISTKPVIDDRILRISDKDALTAVPENIVVTPSTNASVFLGATSSEKSCRHVFKLGVMELRFLSLFRFNIWWMIPRVGNSGSDVPVETQMLLLEAREEQVVSASNASPSYILFLPVLDGDFRSSLQGNSANELELCVESGDPAIVASQFLNAVFVNYGNSPFDLMKESMKILEKHKGTFSIRETKKMPGMLDWFGWCTWDAFYTEVTPQGIKDGLKSLSDGGTPAKFIIIDDGWQETYNDLQKEEELSPVALQFGSRLISIKVNNKFWKKKNESPNEATNDLKDFVIEIRRDFGLKYVYVWHALMGYWGGVHTDAPETKKYNSQLRYPLQSQGNLANMRDFAMDCMEKYGVDTIDPSKISEFYDDLHKYLASQDVDGVKVDVQNILETLGTGLGGRVSLTKQFQQALEKSIAANFQDNSIICCMGQNTDSIYNCKRSAITRASDDYQPRNQTSQTTHVAAVAFNSIFLGEIVVPDWDMFYSRHYAAEFHAVARAVGGCGIYVSDKPGQHDFTVLKRLVLPDGSVLRAKYPGRPSRDCLFNDPVMDGKSLLKIWNLNKFSGVLGIFNCQGAGSWPGLHSNVENSTCSELSGRVSPADIEYFEEISGETWTGDCAIFLFNSGSLVRLPKEGYLDVSLGVLQCDVFTISPIMFGVTPKGTFGWPLLGETLSFLRPHSSNSLGTFLQDHCSRYGKVFKSHLFCSPTIVSCDQELNYFILQNEDRLFQCSYPKPIHGVLGKSSMLVVVGDTHKRLRSVALSLVSTTKSKPDYLNDIEGTAIQILHSWRGKQQVIFCDEARKFTFNVIIKQVLGLTPDEPQTTKILEDFLTFMRGLISFPLYIPGTPYARAVQARTRISSTIKAIFEERKRNRGYSKRKSDFLEILLSVNNLSEDEKVSFVLDSLLGGYETTSLLMALAVQFLGQSPAALQQLKLEHRSIRSFKQRDEYLNWEDYKKMEFTQNVISEALRCGNIVKFVHRKALKDVRFKDYLIPSGWKILPVFSAVHLDPSLHGSTLEFHPWRWEKQSQTSKKFTPFGGGPRFCPGSELAKVETAFFLHHLVLNFRWRTVGVDQHPLAYPYVEFQSGLPLRVDPIL
;
A
#
# COMPACT_ATOMS: atom_id res chain seq x y z
N MET A 1 -1.48 61.60 9.59
CA MET A 1 -1.84 62.14 8.27
C MET A 1 -2.86 61.21 7.64
N LEU A 2 -3.93 61.81 7.11
CA LEU A 2 -5.19 61.25 6.65
C LEU A 2 -5.08 60.10 5.64
N LEU A 3 -6.00 59.12 5.70
CA LEU A 3 -7.10 59.01 4.72
C LEU A 3 -8.12 57.92 5.12
N ASN A 4 -9.39 58.31 5.02
CA ASN A 4 -10.63 57.58 5.27
C ASN A 4 -11.25 57.08 3.94
N ALA A 5 -12.17 56.11 4.08
CA ALA A 5 -13.36 55.81 3.24
C ALA A 5 -13.21 54.78 2.07
N PRO A 6 -14.34 54.21 1.54
CA PRO A 6 -15.30 53.34 2.24
C PRO A 6 -15.75 52.08 1.42
N THR A 7 -16.52 51.22 2.11
CA THR A 7 -17.42 50.12 1.70
C THR A 7 -17.91 49.99 0.25
N SER A 8 -18.01 48.73 -0.23
CA SER A 8 -19.15 48.26 -1.05
C SER A 8 -19.40 46.74 -0.93
N LEU A 9 -20.65 46.39 -0.62
CA LEU A 9 -21.26 45.05 -0.64
C LEU A 9 -21.13 44.36 -2.00
N PHE A 10 -21.13 43.01 -2.05
CA PHE A 10 -22.00 42.23 -2.96
C PHE A 10 -22.12 40.75 -2.51
N LEU A 11 -23.34 40.42 -2.04
CA LEU A 11 -24.17 39.22 -2.24
C LEU A 11 -23.60 37.77 -2.13
N TYR A 12 -24.22 37.04 -1.20
CA TYR A 12 -24.39 35.58 -1.19
C TYR A 12 -25.12 35.07 -2.46
N PRO A 13 -24.94 33.78 -2.83
CA PRO A 13 -26.05 32.86 -2.58
C PRO A 13 -25.65 31.47 -2.05
N ASN A 14 -26.58 30.94 -1.25
CA ASN A 14 -26.69 29.56 -0.76
C ASN A 14 -26.44 28.47 -1.82
N ARG A 15 -25.77 27.36 -1.44
CA ARG A 15 -26.36 25.99 -1.49
C ARG A 15 -25.44 24.88 -0.93
N ARG A 16 -26.04 24.13 -0.01
CA ARG A 16 -26.03 22.66 0.19
C ARG A 16 -24.73 21.94 0.56
N ILE A 17 -24.73 21.60 1.85
CA ILE A 17 -24.14 20.43 2.53
C ILE A 17 -24.10 19.18 1.64
N PHE A 18 -22.92 18.58 1.49
CA PHE A 18 -22.76 17.14 1.27
C PHE A 18 -21.56 16.62 2.08
N SER A 19 -21.85 15.53 2.78
CA SER A 19 -21.01 14.74 3.67
C SER A 19 -20.01 13.86 2.91
N ASN A 20 -18.84 13.65 3.53
CA ASN A 20 -17.98 12.47 3.46
C ASN A 20 -17.93 11.67 2.14
N GLY A 21 -16.83 11.81 1.39
CA GLY A 21 -16.47 10.89 0.33
C GLY A 21 -15.00 11.06 -0.03
N CYS A 22 -14.20 10.02 0.20
CA CYS A 22 -12.80 9.93 -0.17
C CYS A 22 -12.66 10.07 -1.70
N LEU A 23 -12.22 11.23 -2.18
CA LEU A 23 -11.91 11.45 -3.60
C LEU A 23 -10.60 10.73 -3.93
N ARG A 24 -10.73 9.47 -4.34
CA ARG A 24 -9.71 8.74 -5.08
C ARG A 24 -9.60 9.44 -6.43
N VAL A 25 -8.56 10.25 -6.62
CA VAL A 25 -8.25 10.86 -7.93
C VAL A 25 -7.99 9.73 -8.91
N GLN A 26 -9.00 9.37 -9.70
CA GLN A 26 -8.82 8.61 -10.92
C GLN A 26 -7.98 9.50 -11.84
N LYS A 27 -6.66 9.21 -11.95
CA LYS A 27 -5.89 9.63 -13.11
C LYS A 27 -6.61 9.03 -14.32
N THR A 28 -7.32 9.88 -15.06
CA THR A 28 -7.80 9.56 -16.39
C THR A 28 -6.58 9.13 -17.20
N TRP A 29 -6.57 7.85 -17.59
CA TRP A 29 -5.61 7.31 -18.53
C TRP A 29 -5.62 8.23 -19.75
N LYS A 30 -4.45 8.70 -20.20
CA LYS A 30 -4.32 9.42 -21.45
C LYS A 30 -4.88 8.50 -22.54
N GLN A 31 -6.12 8.72 -22.95
CA GLN A 31 -6.64 8.13 -24.17
C GLN A 31 -5.73 8.65 -25.28
N SER A 32 -4.89 7.76 -25.82
CA SER A 32 -4.28 7.97 -27.12
C SER A 32 -5.42 7.88 -28.15
N MET A 33 -6.24 8.92 -28.24
CA MET A 33 -7.25 9.07 -29.28
C MET A 33 -6.53 9.37 -30.59
N CYS A 34 -6.17 8.33 -31.33
CA CYS A 34 -6.02 8.47 -32.78
C CYS A 34 -7.40 8.69 -33.39
N ILE A 35 -7.46 9.53 -34.42
CA ILE A 35 -8.63 9.63 -35.29
C ILE A 35 -8.64 8.34 -36.13
N SER A 36 -9.28 7.28 -35.63
CA SER A 36 -9.45 6.04 -36.39
C SER A 36 -10.58 6.22 -37.40
N THR A 37 -10.32 5.94 -38.67
CA THR A 37 -11.40 5.76 -39.65
C THR A 37 -12.11 4.43 -39.36
N LYS A 38 -13.43 4.42 -39.52
CA LYS A 38 -14.23 3.20 -39.30
C LYS A 38 -13.74 2.11 -40.25
N PRO A 39 -13.57 0.85 -39.81
CA PRO A 39 -13.33 -0.26 -40.72
C PRO A 39 -14.43 -0.34 -41.79
N VAL A 40 -14.05 -0.47 -43.05
CA VAL A 40 -14.98 -0.56 -44.18
C VAL A 40 -14.49 -1.63 -45.15
N ILE A 41 -15.43 -2.35 -45.77
CA ILE A 41 -15.13 -3.11 -46.99
C ILE A 41 -15.36 -2.17 -48.16
N ASP A 42 -14.30 -1.89 -48.90
CA ASP A 42 -14.35 -1.12 -50.15
C ASP A 42 -13.62 -1.90 -51.23
N ASP A 43 -14.26 -2.05 -52.40
CA ASP A 43 -13.73 -2.80 -53.55
C ASP A 43 -13.23 -4.22 -53.20
N ARG A 44 -14.00 -4.95 -52.37
CA ARG A 44 -13.66 -6.29 -51.81
C ARG A 44 -12.37 -6.31 -50.97
N ILE A 45 -11.99 -5.19 -50.36
CA ILE A 45 -10.85 -5.08 -49.45
C ILE A 45 -11.35 -4.57 -48.10
N LEU A 46 -11.04 -5.29 -47.02
CA LEU A 46 -11.30 -4.82 -45.65
C LEU A 46 -10.18 -3.86 -45.24
N ARG A 47 -10.51 -2.57 -45.19
CA ARG A 47 -9.59 -1.51 -44.75
C ARG A 47 -9.84 -1.09 -43.32
N ILE A 48 -8.77 -0.98 -42.53
CA ILE A 48 -8.80 -0.56 -41.13
C ILE A 48 -7.76 0.53 -40.94
N SER A 49 -8.18 1.77 -40.69
CA SER A 49 -7.27 2.93 -40.57
C SER A 49 -6.28 3.03 -41.75
N ASP A 50 -6.81 2.96 -42.97
CA ASP A 50 -6.05 3.03 -44.24
C ASP A 50 -5.03 1.90 -44.46
N LYS A 51 -5.18 0.78 -43.74
CA LYS A 51 -4.42 -0.46 -43.94
C LYS A 51 -5.31 -1.56 -44.49
N ASP A 52 -4.84 -2.21 -45.55
CA ASP A 52 -5.50 -3.37 -46.15
C ASP A 52 -5.26 -4.59 -45.24
N ALA A 53 -6.30 -5.00 -44.50
CA ALA A 53 -6.23 -6.10 -43.55
C ALA A 53 -6.53 -7.45 -44.21
N LEU A 54 -7.50 -7.46 -45.12
CA LEU A 54 -7.89 -8.61 -45.94
C LEU A 54 -8.22 -8.14 -47.35
N THR A 55 -7.74 -8.86 -48.36
CA THR A 55 -8.08 -8.64 -49.77
C THR A 55 -9.00 -9.74 -50.29
N ALA A 56 -9.68 -9.53 -51.42
CA ALA A 56 -10.59 -10.51 -52.00
C ALA A 56 -11.69 -10.99 -51.03
N VAL A 57 -12.22 -10.06 -50.23
CA VAL A 57 -13.31 -10.30 -49.27
C VAL A 57 -14.58 -10.70 -50.02
N PRO A 58 -15.19 -11.87 -49.74
CA PRO A 58 -16.41 -12.31 -50.40
C PRO A 58 -17.64 -11.44 -50.08
N GLU A 59 -18.62 -11.42 -51.00
CA GLU A 59 -19.84 -10.59 -50.88
C GLU A 59 -20.76 -11.00 -49.73
N ASN A 60 -20.66 -12.24 -49.26
CA ASN A 60 -21.47 -12.74 -48.16
C ASN A 60 -20.88 -12.42 -46.76
N ILE A 61 -19.78 -11.66 -46.70
CA ILE A 61 -19.20 -11.13 -45.47
C ILE A 61 -19.91 -9.84 -45.07
N VAL A 62 -20.29 -9.76 -43.79
CA VAL A 62 -21.04 -8.64 -43.23
C VAL A 62 -20.18 -7.91 -42.22
N VAL A 63 -20.18 -6.57 -42.28
CA VAL A 63 -19.52 -5.71 -41.30
C VAL A 63 -20.58 -4.98 -40.49
N THR A 64 -20.61 -5.25 -39.19
CA THR A 64 -21.51 -4.60 -38.24
C THR A 64 -20.73 -3.58 -37.40
N PRO A 65 -20.96 -2.27 -37.53
CA PRO A 65 -20.25 -1.27 -36.75
C PRO A 65 -20.48 -1.41 -35.23
N SER A 66 -19.41 -1.29 -34.43
CA SER A 66 -19.48 -1.31 -32.96
C SER A 66 -19.13 0.05 -32.36
N THR A 67 -17.95 0.58 -32.70
CA THR A 67 -17.50 1.94 -32.34
C THR A 67 -16.89 2.64 -33.56
N ASN A 68 -16.24 3.79 -33.36
CA ASN A 68 -15.50 4.44 -34.44
C ASN A 68 -14.20 3.71 -34.83
N ALA A 69 -13.68 2.84 -33.95
CA ALA A 69 -12.43 2.10 -34.15
C ALA A 69 -12.63 0.58 -34.30
N SER A 70 -13.84 0.07 -34.03
CA SER A 70 -14.12 -1.35 -33.95
C SER A 70 -15.40 -1.76 -34.68
N VAL A 71 -15.39 -2.98 -35.22
CA VAL A 71 -16.50 -3.61 -35.93
C VAL A 71 -16.64 -5.07 -35.54
N PHE A 72 -17.78 -5.67 -35.85
CA PHE A 72 -17.89 -7.11 -35.95
C PHE A 72 -17.88 -7.54 -37.42
N LEU A 73 -17.13 -8.58 -37.72
CA LEU A 73 -17.23 -9.34 -38.96
C LEU A 73 -18.15 -10.53 -38.74
N GLY A 74 -18.98 -10.76 -39.75
CA GLY A 74 -19.96 -11.82 -39.81
C GLY A 74 -20.06 -12.40 -41.22
N ALA A 75 -20.89 -13.42 -41.38
CA ALA A 75 -21.14 -14.04 -42.67
C ALA A 75 -22.56 -14.60 -42.78
N THR A 76 -23.05 -14.71 -44.00
CA THR A 76 -24.33 -15.33 -44.33
C THR A 76 -24.18 -16.49 -45.31
N SER A 77 -25.03 -17.50 -45.17
CA SER A 77 -25.17 -18.66 -46.05
C SER A 77 -26.62 -18.78 -46.51
N SER A 78 -26.85 -19.40 -47.68
CA SER A 78 -28.19 -19.77 -48.14
C SER A 78 -28.76 -20.98 -47.38
N GLU A 79 -27.91 -21.76 -46.73
CA GLU A 79 -28.29 -22.99 -46.05
C GLU A 79 -28.17 -22.85 -44.53
N LYS A 80 -29.07 -23.53 -43.79
CA LYS A 80 -28.96 -23.64 -42.34
C LYS A 80 -28.14 -24.86 -41.98
N SER A 81 -27.14 -24.68 -41.12
CA SER A 81 -26.28 -25.75 -40.63
C SER A 81 -25.89 -25.48 -39.18
N CYS A 82 -25.55 -26.55 -38.45
CA CYS A 82 -24.94 -26.46 -37.13
C CYS A 82 -23.45 -26.10 -37.19
N ARG A 83 -22.85 -26.15 -38.39
CA ARG A 83 -21.47 -25.75 -38.65
C ARG A 83 -21.33 -25.10 -40.03
N HIS A 84 -20.64 -23.96 -40.09
CA HIS A 84 -20.24 -23.31 -41.34
C HIS A 84 -18.76 -22.94 -41.32
N VAL A 85 -18.14 -22.93 -42.49
CA VAL A 85 -16.80 -22.37 -42.71
C VAL A 85 -16.92 -21.33 -43.82
N PHE A 86 -16.67 -20.07 -43.49
CA PHE A 86 -16.76 -18.93 -44.39
C PHE A 86 -15.37 -18.39 -44.71
N LYS A 87 -15.11 -18.07 -45.97
CA LYS A 87 -13.89 -17.35 -46.36
C LYS A 87 -14.04 -15.88 -46.00
N LEU A 88 -13.09 -15.32 -45.25
CA LEU A 88 -13.06 -13.88 -44.92
C LEU A 88 -12.28 -13.06 -45.95
N GLY A 89 -11.27 -13.65 -46.59
CA GLY A 89 -10.42 -13.00 -47.58
C GLY A 89 -8.97 -13.47 -47.45
N VAL A 90 -8.12 -13.05 -48.39
CA VAL A 90 -6.68 -13.31 -48.40
C VAL A 90 -5.97 -12.40 -47.40
N MET A 91 -5.08 -12.97 -46.59
CA MET A 91 -4.30 -12.26 -45.56
C MET A 91 -2.80 -12.43 -45.80
N GLU A 92 -2.07 -11.32 -45.93
CA GLU A 92 -0.60 -11.30 -46.15
C GLU A 92 0.10 -10.35 -45.16
N LEU A 93 -0.24 -10.48 -43.88
CA LEU A 93 0.35 -9.68 -42.80
C LEU A 93 1.03 -10.60 -41.78
N ARG A 94 2.12 -10.11 -41.19
CA ARG A 94 2.77 -10.77 -40.06
C ARG A 94 1.83 -10.79 -38.87
N PHE A 95 1.70 -11.94 -38.21
CA PHE A 95 0.75 -12.13 -37.14
C PHE A 95 1.29 -12.93 -35.95
N LEU A 96 0.59 -12.77 -34.84
CA LEU A 96 0.58 -13.66 -33.68
C LEU A 96 -0.83 -14.21 -33.52
N SER A 97 -0.97 -15.53 -33.45
CA SER A 97 -2.22 -16.21 -33.12
C SER A 97 -2.10 -16.99 -31.83
N LEU A 98 -3.16 -17.04 -31.03
CA LEU A 98 -3.34 -18.05 -29.99
C LEU A 98 -4.39 -19.05 -30.47
N PHE A 99 -4.00 -20.31 -30.57
CA PHE A 99 -4.85 -21.38 -31.06
C PHE A 99 -4.85 -22.55 -30.10
N ARG A 100 -5.91 -23.35 -30.11
CA ARG A 100 -5.98 -24.59 -29.34
C ARG A 100 -5.21 -25.70 -30.06
N PHE A 101 -4.14 -26.20 -29.46
CA PHE A 101 -3.37 -27.32 -30.04
C PHE A 101 -3.89 -28.70 -29.60
N ASN A 102 -4.73 -28.73 -28.58
CA ASN A 102 -5.58 -29.86 -28.19
C ASN A 102 -6.88 -29.29 -27.57
N ILE A 103 -7.79 -30.15 -27.12
CA ILE A 103 -9.08 -29.69 -26.58
C ILE A 103 -8.96 -28.77 -25.34
N TRP A 104 -7.90 -28.90 -24.55
CA TRP A 104 -7.75 -28.26 -23.24
C TRP A 104 -7.01 -26.92 -23.30
N TRP A 105 -6.00 -26.82 -24.17
CA TRP A 105 -4.92 -25.85 -24.04
C TRP A 105 -4.62 -25.08 -25.33
N MET A 106 -4.25 -23.81 -25.15
CA MET A 106 -3.76 -22.93 -26.21
C MET A 106 -2.24 -22.78 -26.19
N ILE A 107 -1.66 -22.51 -27.36
CA ILE A 107 -0.26 -22.08 -27.53
C ILE A 107 -0.19 -20.95 -28.58
N PRO A 108 0.91 -20.16 -28.60
CA PRO A 108 1.13 -19.18 -29.64
C PRO A 108 1.58 -19.83 -30.96
N ARG A 109 1.27 -19.16 -32.07
CA ARG A 109 1.86 -19.37 -33.39
C ARG A 109 2.09 -18.01 -34.05
N VAL A 110 3.22 -17.88 -34.72
CA VAL A 110 3.53 -16.70 -35.55
C VAL A 110 3.63 -17.12 -37.02
N GLY A 111 3.29 -16.21 -37.92
CA GLY A 111 3.30 -16.45 -39.36
C GLY A 111 3.15 -15.15 -40.15
N ASN A 112 3.10 -15.26 -41.48
CA ASN A 112 3.06 -14.10 -42.37
C ASN A 112 1.93 -14.14 -43.41
N SER A 113 1.14 -15.21 -43.43
CA SER A 113 0.10 -15.42 -44.42
C SER A 113 -1.12 -16.14 -43.83
N GLY A 114 -2.27 -16.07 -44.51
CA GLY A 114 -3.48 -16.77 -44.11
C GLY A 114 -3.27 -18.27 -43.92
N SER A 115 -2.43 -18.92 -44.74
CA SER A 115 -2.17 -20.36 -44.64
C SER A 115 -1.43 -20.78 -43.38
N ASP A 116 -0.72 -19.86 -42.73
CA ASP A 116 0.01 -20.14 -41.50
C ASP A 116 -0.90 -20.14 -40.26
N VAL A 117 -2.13 -19.64 -40.38
CA VAL A 117 -3.09 -19.52 -39.26
C VAL A 117 -3.62 -20.90 -38.89
N PRO A 118 -3.34 -21.42 -37.68
CA PRO A 118 -3.78 -22.76 -37.30
C PRO A 118 -5.30 -22.87 -37.17
N VAL A 119 -5.81 -24.08 -37.38
CA VAL A 119 -7.19 -24.44 -37.04
C VAL A 119 -7.41 -24.21 -35.55
N GLU A 120 -8.60 -23.76 -35.15
CA GLU A 120 -8.94 -23.42 -33.76
C GLU A 120 -8.21 -22.18 -33.21
N THR A 121 -7.89 -21.20 -34.06
CA THR A 121 -7.39 -19.89 -33.62
C THR A 121 -8.47 -19.09 -32.91
N GLN A 122 -8.19 -18.66 -31.67
CA GLN A 122 -9.12 -17.92 -30.79
C GLN A 122 -8.70 -16.46 -30.56
N MET A 123 -7.50 -16.07 -30.99
CA MET A 123 -7.01 -14.70 -31.01
C MET A 123 -6.07 -14.56 -32.19
N LEU A 124 -6.20 -13.51 -32.99
CA LEU A 124 -5.28 -13.19 -34.06
C LEU A 124 -4.92 -11.70 -34.00
N LEU A 125 -3.64 -11.39 -33.83
CA LEU A 125 -3.09 -10.04 -33.77
C LEU A 125 -2.17 -9.84 -34.97
N LEU A 126 -2.48 -8.85 -35.80
CA LEU A 126 -1.70 -8.50 -37.01
C LEU A 126 -0.81 -7.30 -36.74
N GLU A 127 0.41 -7.32 -37.29
CA GLU A 127 1.35 -6.20 -37.30
C GLU A 127 1.17 -5.39 -38.60
N ALA A 128 0.50 -4.24 -38.51
CA ALA A 128 0.28 -3.35 -39.65
C ALA A 128 1.40 -2.30 -39.71
N ARG A 129 2.41 -2.53 -40.57
CA ARG A 129 3.53 -1.59 -40.80
C ARG A 129 3.18 -0.57 -41.91
N GLU A 130 3.80 0.60 -41.87
CA GLU A 130 3.86 1.49 -43.02
C GLU A 130 4.91 0.97 -44.01
N GLU A 131 4.48 0.64 -45.23
CA GLU A 131 5.41 0.36 -46.31
C GLU A 131 6.21 1.62 -46.63
N GLN A 132 7.53 1.53 -46.43
CA GLN A 132 8.58 2.34 -47.04
C GLN A 132 8.19 3.76 -47.50
N VAL A 133 8.13 4.71 -46.56
CA VAL A 133 8.51 6.10 -46.84
C VAL A 133 9.92 6.30 -46.31
N VAL A 134 10.86 6.58 -47.20
CA VAL A 134 12.32 6.72 -46.99
C VAL A 134 12.69 7.91 -46.06
N SER A 135 11.76 8.47 -45.28
CA SER A 135 12.01 9.66 -44.47
C SER A 135 11.35 9.71 -43.08
N ALA A 136 10.84 8.60 -42.52
CA ALA A 136 10.35 8.60 -41.13
C ALA A 136 10.85 7.38 -40.34
N SER A 137 12.06 7.48 -39.79
CA SER A 137 12.67 6.45 -38.93
C SER A 137 12.01 6.28 -37.55
N ASN A 138 10.76 6.74 -37.35
CA ASN A 138 10.11 6.86 -36.03
C ASN A 138 8.60 6.52 -36.00
N ALA A 139 8.01 5.94 -37.05
CA ALA A 139 6.60 5.53 -36.98
C ALA A 139 6.44 4.26 -36.13
N SER A 140 5.76 4.37 -34.98
CA SER A 140 5.43 3.23 -34.12
C SER A 140 4.51 2.25 -34.86
N PRO A 141 4.73 0.93 -34.81
CA PRO A 141 3.87 -0.05 -35.46
C PRO A 141 2.43 0.03 -34.90
N SER A 142 1.46 -0.19 -35.77
CA SER A 142 0.06 -0.30 -35.41
C SER A 142 -0.40 -1.76 -35.49
N TYR A 143 -1.47 -2.08 -34.78
CA TYR A 143 -1.94 -3.46 -34.60
C TYR A 143 -3.42 -3.57 -34.92
N ILE A 144 -3.78 -4.68 -35.56
CA ILE A 144 -5.18 -5.06 -35.83
C ILE A 144 -5.46 -6.34 -35.06
N LEU A 145 -6.48 -6.32 -34.20
CA LEU A 145 -6.86 -7.46 -33.39
C LEU A 145 -8.16 -8.07 -33.93
N PHE A 146 -8.15 -9.37 -34.19
CA PHE A 146 -9.30 -10.21 -34.52
C PHE A 146 -9.57 -11.16 -33.35
N LEU A 147 -10.76 -11.07 -32.77
CA LEU A 147 -11.24 -11.91 -31.68
C LEU A 147 -12.50 -12.65 -32.11
N PRO A 148 -12.42 -13.94 -32.41
CA PRO A 148 -13.60 -14.80 -32.52
C PRO A 148 -14.38 -14.79 -31.21
N VAL A 149 -15.66 -14.45 -31.28
CA VAL A 149 -16.57 -14.38 -30.13
C VAL A 149 -17.82 -15.24 -30.33
N LEU A 150 -18.60 -15.44 -29.26
CA LEU A 150 -19.87 -16.15 -29.34
C LEU A 150 -20.92 -15.32 -30.10
N ASP A 151 -21.65 -15.95 -31.02
CA ASP A 151 -22.79 -15.35 -31.72
C ASP A 151 -24.05 -16.21 -31.49
N GLY A 152 -24.83 -15.83 -30.47
CA GLY A 152 -25.92 -16.67 -29.97
C GLY A 152 -25.40 -17.98 -29.38
N ASP A 153 -25.96 -19.10 -29.84
CA ASP A 153 -25.57 -20.45 -29.42
C ASP A 153 -24.42 -21.04 -30.26
N PHE A 154 -23.75 -20.21 -31.07
CA PHE A 154 -22.62 -20.61 -31.91
C PHE A 154 -21.31 -20.02 -31.38
N ARG A 155 -20.29 -20.87 -31.34
CA ARG A 155 -18.91 -20.48 -31.05
C ARG A 155 -18.16 -20.30 -32.37
N SER A 156 -17.35 -19.26 -32.46
CA SER A 156 -16.50 -18.99 -33.62
C SER A 156 -15.02 -19.28 -33.34
N SER A 157 -14.29 -19.64 -34.39
CA SER A 157 -12.83 -19.75 -34.43
C SER A 157 -12.32 -19.34 -35.82
N LEU A 158 -11.03 -19.03 -35.92
CA LEU A 158 -10.35 -18.75 -37.18
C LEU A 158 -9.46 -19.91 -37.59
N GLN A 159 -9.21 -20.01 -38.88
CA GLN A 159 -8.26 -20.96 -39.47
C GLN A 159 -7.75 -20.44 -40.82
N GLY A 160 -6.61 -20.96 -41.27
CA GLY A 160 -6.05 -20.74 -42.58
C GLY A 160 -6.37 -21.85 -43.57
N ASN A 161 -6.25 -21.57 -44.86
CA ASN A 161 -6.28 -22.58 -45.92
C ASN A 161 -5.10 -22.47 -46.88
N SER A 162 -4.98 -23.42 -47.81
CA SER A 162 -3.87 -23.50 -48.77
C SER A 162 -3.81 -22.37 -49.80
N ALA A 163 -4.84 -21.53 -49.88
CA ALA A 163 -4.93 -20.39 -50.78
C ALA A 163 -4.61 -19.04 -50.10
N ASN A 164 -3.97 -19.07 -48.92
CA ASN A 164 -3.69 -17.91 -48.07
C ASN A 164 -4.95 -17.16 -47.60
N GLU A 165 -6.12 -17.79 -47.66
CA GLU A 165 -7.36 -17.20 -47.19
C GLU A 165 -7.52 -17.47 -45.68
N LEU A 166 -7.95 -16.43 -44.96
CA LEU A 166 -8.42 -16.56 -43.58
C LEU A 166 -9.89 -17.01 -43.62
N GLU A 167 -10.22 -18.02 -42.83
CA GLU A 167 -11.56 -18.59 -42.72
C GLU A 167 -12.14 -18.41 -41.33
N LEU A 168 -13.45 -18.13 -41.27
CA LEU A 168 -14.28 -18.10 -40.08
C LEU A 168 -15.04 -19.42 -39.96
N CYS A 169 -14.74 -20.21 -38.93
CA CYS A 169 -15.53 -21.37 -38.55
C CYS A 169 -16.54 -20.96 -37.48
N VAL A 170 -17.82 -21.33 -37.64
CA VAL A 170 -18.86 -21.16 -36.63
C VAL A 170 -19.59 -22.47 -36.40
N GLU A 171 -19.74 -22.89 -35.15
CA GLU A 171 -20.37 -24.16 -34.80
C GLU A 171 -21.15 -24.13 -33.48
N SER A 172 -22.30 -24.82 -33.44
CA SER A 172 -23.13 -24.97 -32.24
C SER A 172 -22.84 -26.25 -31.44
N GLY A 173 -22.18 -27.24 -32.07
CA GLY A 173 -21.94 -28.56 -31.47
C GLY A 173 -23.19 -29.43 -31.30
N ASP A 174 -24.32 -29.04 -31.91
CA ASP A 174 -25.58 -29.80 -31.87
C ASP A 174 -26.27 -29.74 -33.24
N PRO A 175 -26.49 -30.88 -33.92
CA PRO A 175 -27.19 -30.94 -35.20
C PRO A 175 -28.59 -30.31 -35.20
N ALA A 176 -29.25 -30.21 -34.03
CA ALA A 176 -30.56 -29.57 -33.90
C ALA A 176 -30.48 -28.03 -33.87
N ILE A 177 -29.32 -27.46 -33.52
CA ILE A 177 -29.12 -26.01 -33.41
C ILE A 177 -28.46 -25.51 -34.68
N VAL A 178 -29.26 -25.01 -35.62
CA VAL A 178 -28.83 -24.60 -36.96
C VAL A 178 -29.09 -23.11 -37.22
N ALA A 179 -28.16 -22.45 -37.90
CA ALA A 179 -28.29 -21.06 -38.33
C ALA A 179 -27.68 -20.85 -39.72
N SER A 180 -27.95 -19.71 -40.32
CA SER A 180 -27.46 -19.33 -41.67
C SER A 180 -26.87 -17.92 -41.70
N GLN A 181 -26.94 -17.18 -40.59
CA GLN A 181 -26.47 -15.81 -40.48
C GLN A 181 -25.78 -15.61 -39.13
N PHE A 182 -24.58 -15.04 -39.16
CA PHE A 182 -23.76 -14.75 -38.00
C PHE A 182 -23.23 -13.33 -38.18
N LEU A 183 -23.77 -12.36 -37.44
CA LEU A 183 -23.47 -10.93 -37.64
C LEU A 183 -22.37 -10.41 -36.71
N ASN A 184 -22.10 -11.14 -35.63
CA ASN A 184 -21.24 -10.71 -34.53
C ASN A 184 -20.19 -11.77 -34.18
N ALA A 185 -19.70 -12.52 -35.19
CA ALA A 185 -18.86 -13.69 -34.99
C ALA A 185 -17.40 -13.33 -34.67
N VAL A 186 -16.83 -12.30 -35.30
CA VAL A 186 -15.44 -11.88 -35.04
C VAL A 186 -15.41 -10.40 -34.70
N PHE A 187 -14.94 -10.04 -33.52
CA PHE A 187 -14.71 -8.65 -33.14
C PHE A 187 -13.35 -8.18 -33.67
N VAL A 188 -13.34 -7.05 -34.36
CA VAL A 188 -12.13 -6.46 -34.93
C VAL A 188 -11.91 -5.06 -34.38
N ASN A 189 -10.69 -4.78 -33.95
CA ASN A 189 -10.29 -3.48 -33.39
C ASN A 189 -8.86 -3.10 -33.78
N TYR A 190 -8.52 -1.82 -33.64
CA TYR A 190 -7.25 -1.24 -34.07
C TYR A 190 -6.60 -0.34 -33.01
N GLY A 191 -5.27 -0.37 -32.90
CA GLY A 191 -4.54 0.52 -31.99
C GLY A 191 -3.01 0.42 -32.09
N ASN A 192 -2.30 1.32 -31.41
CA ASN A 192 -0.82 1.42 -31.46
C ASN A 192 -0.12 0.72 -30.28
N SER A 193 -0.89 0.15 -29.37
CA SER A 193 -0.39 -0.60 -28.21
C SER A 193 -1.17 -1.91 -28.18
N PRO A 194 -0.50 -3.07 -28.30
CA PRO A 194 -1.19 -4.36 -28.39
C PRO A 194 -1.88 -4.71 -27.06
N PHE A 195 -1.32 -4.25 -25.93
CA PHE A 195 -1.89 -4.49 -24.61
C PHE A 195 -3.09 -3.58 -24.32
N ASP A 196 -3.02 -2.30 -24.66
CA ASP A 196 -4.18 -1.40 -24.55
C ASP A 196 -5.29 -1.83 -25.51
N LEU A 197 -4.91 -2.24 -26.73
CA LEU A 197 -5.84 -2.74 -27.74
C LEU A 197 -6.64 -3.94 -27.22
N MET A 198 -5.96 -4.95 -26.63
CA MET A 198 -6.62 -6.10 -26.03
C MET A 198 -7.53 -5.69 -24.85
N LYS A 199 -7.02 -4.86 -23.93
CA LYS A 199 -7.76 -4.37 -22.76
C LYS A 199 -9.03 -3.63 -23.12
N GLU A 200 -8.96 -2.66 -24.03
CA GLU A 200 -10.12 -1.88 -24.46
C GLU A 200 -11.10 -2.73 -25.27
N SER A 201 -10.60 -3.67 -26.08
CA SER A 201 -11.45 -4.63 -26.79
C SER A 201 -12.28 -5.48 -25.82
N MET A 202 -11.68 -5.98 -24.74
CA MET A 202 -12.40 -6.75 -23.73
C MET A 202 -13.45 -5.93 -22.97
N LYS A 203 -13.19 -4.65 -22.69
CA LYS A 203 -14.18 -3.74 -22.09
C LYS A 203 -15.38 -3.51 -23.03
N ILE A 204 -15.13 -3.33 -24.32
CA ILE A 204 -16.19 -3.18 -25.32
C ILE A 204 -17.03 -4.46 -25.38
N LEU A 205 -16.37 -5.62 -25.44
CA LEU A 205 -17.03 -6.93 -25.49
C LEU A 205 -17.81 -7.25 -24.23
N GLU A 206 -17.30 -6.94 -23.03
CA GLU A 206 -18.01 -7.11 -21.76
C GLU A 206 -19.34 -6.34 -21.79
N LYS A 207 -19.30 -5.08 -22.22
CA LYS A 207 -20.50 -4.23 -22.34
C LYS A 207 -21.47 -4.74 -23.39
N HIS A 208 -20.96 -5.24 -24.52
CA HIS A 208 -21.79 -5.68 -25.64
C HIS A 208 -22.44 -7.05 -25.40
N LYS A 209 -21.68 -8.01 -24.85
CA LYS A 209 -22.13 -9.40 -24.66
C LYS A 209 -22.77 -9.63 -23.29
N GLY A 210 -22.22 -9.02 -22.23
CA GLY A 210 -22.75 -9.15 -20.86
C GLY A 210 -22.70 -10.57 -20.26
N THR A 211 -21.94 -11.49 -20.86
CA THR A 211 -21.84 -12.91 -20.46
C THR A 211 -20.58 -13.24 -19.66
N PHE A 212 -19.57 -12.37 -19.66
CA PHE A 212 -18.35 -12.48 -18.87
C PHE A 212 -18.06 -11.14 -18.19
N SER A 213 -17.07 -11.11 -17.30
CA SER A 213 -16.56 -9.86 -16.72
C SER A 213 -15.04 -9.77 -16.86
N ILE A 214 -14.50 -8.56 -16.98
CA ILE A 214 -13.05 -8.34 -17.04
C ILE A 214 -12.37 -8.58 -15.68
N ARG A 215 -11.08 -8.91 -15.68
CA ARG A 215 -10.29 -9.22 -14.48
C ARG A 215 -10.36 -8.11 -13.44
N GLU A 216 -10.32 -6.85 -13.87
CA GLU A 216 -10.27 -5.67 -12.99
C GLU A 216 -11.53 -5.48 -12.13
N THR A 217 -12.68 -6.04 -12.54
CA THR A 217 -13.95 -5.94 -11.81
C THR A 217 -14.22 -7.14 -10.91
N LYS A 218 -13.44 -8.22 -11.04
CA LYS A 218 -13.59 -9.45 -10.26
C LYS A 218 -12.94 -9.34 -8.88
N LYS A 219 -13.52 -10.04 -7.91
CA LYS A 219 -12.91 -10.21 -6.59
C LYS A 219 -11.69 -11.13 -6.70
N MET A 220 -10.51 -10.59 -6.39
CA MET A 220 -9.26 -11.37 -6.36
C MET A 220 -9.22 -12.28 -5.14
N PRO A 221 -8.95 -13.59 -5.29
CA PRO A 221 -8.81 -14.51 -4.16
C PRO A 221 -7.55 -14.22 -3.36
N GLY A 222 -7.65 -14.19 -2.04
CA GLY A 222 -6.53 -13.88 -1.14
C GLY A 222 -5.46 -14.97 -1.08
N MET A 223 -5.73 -16.18 -1.60
CA MET A 223 -4.71 -17.24 -1.71
C MET A 223 -3.53 -16.82 -2.60
N LEU A 224 -3.72 -15.87 -3.53
CA LEU A 224 -2.69 -15.39 -4.45
C LEU A 224 -1.50 -14.72 -3.74
N ASP A 225 -1.66 -14.31 -2.48
CA ASP A 225 -0.63 -13.62 -1.70
C ASP A 225 0.13 -14.59 -0.76
N TRP A 226 -0.16 -15.89 -0.84
CA TRP A 226 0.41 -16.93 0.01
C TRP A 226 1.09 -18.03 -0.80
N PHE A 227 2.25 -18.48 -0.32
CA PHE A 227 2.93 -19.64 -0.91
C PHE A 227 2.11 -20.90 -0.69
N GLY A 228 1.93 -21.68 -1.76
CA GLY A 228 1.13 -22.89 -1.74
C GLY A 228 1.86 -24.20 -2.02
N TRP A 229 1.15 -25.30 -1.79
CA TRP A 229 1.58 -26.65 -2.18
C TRP A 229 0.41 -27.42 -2.77
N CYS A 230 0.61 -28.09 -3.91
CA CYS A 230 -0.37 -28.96 -4.55
C CYS A 230 0.08 -30.41 -4.37
N THR A 231 -0.83 -31.31 -4.01
CA THR A 231 -0.49 -32.72 -3.74
C THR A 231 -0.39 -33.60 -4.99
N TRP A 232 -0.76 -33.08 -6.17
CA TRP A 232 -0.88 -33.87 -7.41
C TRP A 232 0.40 -34.61 -7.77
N ASP A 233 1.48 -33.91 -8.06
CA ASP A 233 2.72 -34.54 -8.51
C ASP A 233 3.49 -35.21 -7.35
N ALA A 234 3.16 -34.84 -6.11
CA ALA A 234 3.72 -35.44 -4.91
C ALA A 234 3.21 -36.89 -4.70
N PHE A 235 1.91 -37.13 -4.93
CA PHE A 235 1.26 -38.40 -4.59
C PHE A 235 0.41 -39.01 -5.71
N TYR A 236 0.10 -38.28 -6.77
CA TYR A 236 -0.98 -38.59 -7.72
C TYR A 236 -2.24 -39.00 -6.94
N THR A 237 -2.83 -40.16 -7.21
CA THR A 237 -4.02 -40.66 -6.51
C THR A 237 -3.77 -41.16 -5.08
N GLU A 238 -2.52 -41.29 -4.65
CA GLU A 238 -2.12 -41.84 -3.34
C GLU A 238 -2.11 -40.79 -2.21
N VAL A 239 -2.92 -39.73 -2.33
CA VAL A 239 -3.04 -38.69 -1.30
C VAL A 239 -3.55 -39.29 0.02
N THR A 240 -2.86 -39.03 1.13
CA THR A 240 -3.25 -39.46 2.48
C THR A 240 -3.07 -38.33 3.51
N PRO A 241 -3.81 -38.34 4.64
CA PRO A 241 -3.63 -37.37 5.72
C PRO A 241 -2.19 -37.29 6.23
N GLN A 242 -1.50 -38.43 6.35
CA GLN A 242 -0.12 -38.47 6.81
C GLN A 242 0.83 -37.84 5.79
N GLY A 243 0.71 -38.19 4.51
CA GLY A 243 1.55 -37.60 3.45
C GLY A 243 1.40 -36.08 3.36
N ILE A 244 0.17 -35.56 3.55
CA ILE A 244 -0.07 -34.11 3.62
C ILE A 244 0.64 -33.47 4.81
N LYS A 245 0.53 -34.06 6.01
CA LYS A 245 1.23 -33.56 7.21
C LYS A 245 2.75 -33.55 7.01
N ASP A 246 3.30 -34.61 6.41
CA ASP A 246 4.73 -34.73 6.16
C ASP A 246 5.23 -33.66 5.19
N GLY A 247 4.47 -33.34 4.12
CA GLY A 247 4.80 -32.27 3.18
C GLY A 247 4.74 -30.88 3.80
N LEU A 248 3.66 -30.57 4.52
CA LEU A 248 3.51 -29.28 5.22
C LEU A 248 4.60 -29.08 6.29
N LYS A 249 4.93 -30.14 7.02
CA LYS A 249 6.04 -30.14 7.98
C LYS A 249 7.37 -29.92 7.28
N SER A 250 7.64 -30.63 6.18
CA SER A 250 8.90 -30.49 5.44
C SER A 250 9.11 -29.06 4.93
N LEU A 251 8.08 -28.40 4.42
CA LEU A 251 8.16 -27.00 3.96
C LEU A 251 8.34 -26.01 5.12
N SER A 252 7.65 -26.26 6.24
CA SER A 252 7.77 -25.43 7.45
C SER A 252 9.15 -25.52 8.08
N ASP A 253 9.70 -26.74 8.23
CA ASP A 253 11.04 -26.98 8.76
C ASP A 253 12.14 -26.36 7.88
N GLY A 254 11.89 -26.25 6.57
CA GLY A 254 12.79 -25.61 5.61
C GLY A 254 12.80 -24.07 5.63
N GLY A 255 11.88 -23.45 6.37
CA GLY A 255 11.74 -21.99 6.49
C GLY A 255 10.94 -21.31 5.38
N THR A 256 10.17 -22.09 4.61
CA THR A 256 9.24 -21.59 3.57
C THR A 256 7.87 -22.24 3.79
N PRO A 257 7.19 -21.94 4.90
CA PRO A 257 5.96 -22.63 5.27
C PRO A 257 4.86 -22.35 4.23
N ALA A 258 4.26 -23.40 3.67
CA ALA A 258 3.06 -23.25 2.85
C ALA A 258 1.91 -22.73 3.72
N LYS A 259 1.20 -21.73 3.19
CA LYS A 259 -0.01 -21.14 3.81
C LYS A 259 -1.26 -21.40 2.98
N PHE A 260 -1.08 -22.03 1.82
CA PHE A 260 -2.14 -22.49 0.94
C PHE A 260 -1.85 -23.96 0.56
N ILE A 261 -2.87 -24.81 0.49
CA ILE A 261 -2.74 -26.17 -0.02
C ILE A 261 -3.88 -26.51 -0.98
N ILE A 262 -3.56 -27.25 -2.04
CA ILE A 262 -4.53 -27.93 -2.91
C ILE A 262 -4.40 -29.43 -2.63
N ILE A 263 -5.43 -30.02 -2.01
CA ILE A 263 -5.60 -31.46 -1.92
C ILE A 263 -6.16 -31.93 -3.26
N ASP A 264 -5.25 -32.32 -4.14
CA ASP A 264 -5.53 -32.74 -5.50
C ASP A 264 -6.08 -34.19 -5.55
N ASP A 265 -6.30 -34.72 -6.76
CA ASP A 265 -6.96 -35.99 -7.02
C ASP A 265 -6.49 -37.15 -6.11
N GLY A 266 -7.44 -38.00 -5.71
CA GLY A 266 -7.22 -39.13 -4.80
C GLY A 266 -7.94 -39.01 -3.45
N TRP A 267 -8.65 -37.92 -3.16
CA TRP A 267 -9.42 -37.75 -1.92
C TRP A 267 -10.91 -38.14 -2.06
N GLN A 268 -11.44 -38.19 -3.28
CA GLN A 268 -12.84 -38.53 -3.58
C GLN A 268 -13.09 -40.04 -3.55
N GLU A 269 -14.33 -40.44 -3.29
CA GLU A 269 -14.78 -41.83 -3.37
C GLU A 269 -15.32 -42.13 -4.77
N THR A 270 -14.67 -43.04 -5.48
CA THR A 270 -14.91 -43.31 -6.90
C THR A 270 -15.09 -44.79 -7.17
N TYR A 271 -15.90 -45.12 -8.18
CA TYR A 271 -16.05 -46.48 -8.69
C TYR A 271 -15.71 -46.54 -10.17
N ASN A 272 -15.15 -47.65 -10.61
CA ASN A 272 -14.89 -47.88 -12.02
C ASN A 272 -15.51 -49.21 -12.47
N ASP A 273 -16.51 -49.12 -13.34
CA ASP A 273 -17.22 -50.25 -13.94
C ASP A 273 -16.32 -51.18 -14.78
N LEU A 274 -15.18 -50.66 -15.24
CA LEU A 274 -14.23 -51.29 -16.14
C LEU A 274 -13.15 -52.12 -15.43
N GLN A 275 -13.09 -52.12 -14.10
CA GLN A 275 -12.13 -52.95 -13.33
C GLN A 275 -12.29 -54.46 -13.58
N LYS A 276 -13.37 -54.88 -14.25
CA LYS A 276 -13.63 -56.27 -14.66
C LYS A 276 -12.95 -56.66 -15.98
N GLU A 277 -12.38 -55.72 -16.72
CA GLU A 277 -11.63 -55.98 -17.96
C GLU A 277 -10.12 -56.11 -17.64
N GLU A 278 -9.58 -57.33 -17.68
CA GLU A 278 -8.22 -57.69 -17.22
C GLU A 278 -7.05 -57.03 -18.00
N GLU A 279 -7.31 -56.26 -19.07
CA GLU A 279 -6.28 -55.73 -19.98
C GLU A 279 -6.04 -54.19 -19.90
N LEU A 280 -6.69 -53.46 -18.99
CA LEU A 280 -6.60 -52.00 -18.97
C LEU A 280 -5.41 -51.44 -18.17
N SER A 281 -4.78 -50.39 -18.69
CA SER A 281 -3.72 -49.68 -17.97
C SER A 281 -4.30 -48.91 -16.76
N PRO A 282 -3.55 -48.78 -15.64
CA PRO A 282 -4.02 -48.04 -14.46
C PRO A 282 -4.44 -46.59 -14.76
N VAL A 283 -3.78 -45.94 -15.72
CA VAL A 283 -4.09 -44.58 -16.15
C VAL A 283 -5.41 -44.52 -16.93
N ALA A 284 -5.69 -45.51 -17.80
CA ALA A 284 -6.98 -45.59 -18.49
C ALA A 284 -8.14 -45.84 -17.51
N LEU A 285 -7.88 -46.62 -16.45
CA LEU A 285 -8.86 -46.84 -15.37
C LEU A 285 -9.15 -45.55 -14.58
N GLN A 286 -8.18 -44.66 -14.38
CA GLN A 286 -8.45 -43.38 -13.72
C GLN A 286 -9.48 -42.55 -14.49
N PHE A 287 -9.29 -42.40 -15.80
CA PHE A 287 -10.16 -41.57 -16.64
C PHE A 287 -11.57 -42.12 -16.84
N GLY A 288 -11.76 -43.44 -16.70
CA GLY A 288 -13.09 -44.08 -16.72
C GLY A 288 -13.80 -44.13 -15.36
N SER A 289 -13.17 -43.65 -14.27
CA SER A 289 -13.75 -43.72 -12.92
C SER A 289 -14.83 -42.65 -12.71
N ARG A 290 -15.88 -42.99 -11.95
CA ARG A 290 -17.06 -42.17 -11.71
C ARG A 290 -17.19 -41.83 -10.22
N LEU A 291 -17.68 -40.63 -9.92
CA LEU A 291 -17.97 -40.19 -8.56
C LEU A 291 -19.18 -40.96 -8.00
N ILE A 292 -19.03 -41.63 -6.85
CA ILE A 292 -20.13 -42.36 -6.20
C ILE A 292 -20.61 -41.72 -4.89
N SER A 293 -19.83 -40.81 -4.31
CA SER A 293 -20.21 -39.98 -3.17
C SER A 293 -19.53 -38.62 -3.25
N ILE A 294 -20.24 -37.57 -2.81
CA ILE A 294 -19.66 -36.23 -2.65
C ILE A 294 -18.77 -36.12 -1.40
N LYS A 295 -18.77 -37.15 -0.54
CA LYS A 295 -17.98 -37.20 0.68
C LYS A 295 -16.57 -37.69 0.41
N VAL A 296 -15.66 -37.34 1.33
CA VAL A 296 -14.28 -37.83 1.32
C VAL A 296 -14.22 -39.36 1.42
N ASN A 297 -13.26 -39.97 0.75
CA ASN A 297 -13.02 -41.41 0.80
C ASN A 297 -12.47 -41.89 2.15
N ASN A 298 -12.36 -43.22 2.26
CA ASN A 298 -11.95 -43.91 3.47
C ASN A 298 -10.53 -43.58 3.98
N LYS A 299 -9.65 -42.99 3.16
CA LYS A 299 -8.28 -42.62 3.56
C LYS A 299 -8.25 -41.52 4.60
N PHE A 300 -9.30 -40.73 4.70
CA PHE A 300 -9.43 -39.62 5.65
C PHE A 300 -10.24 -39.99 6.91
N TRP A 301 -10.64 -41.25 7.07
CA TRP A 301 -11.37 -41.70 8.25
C TRP A 301 -10.42 -42.03 9.41
N LYS A 302 -10.77 -41.64 10.64
CA LYS A 302 -10.07 -42.08 11.86
C LYS A 302 -10.35 -43.57 12.09
N LYS A 303 -9.29 -44.38 12.30
CA LYS A 303 -9.45 -45.80 12.69
C LYS A 303 -10.06 -45.87 14.10
N LYS A 304 -11.21 -46.54 14.24
CA LYS A 304 -11.87 -46.85 15.52
C LYS A 304 -10.95 -47.72 16.38
N ASN A 305 -10.22 -47.12 17.31
CA ASN A 305 -9.79 -47.80 18.54
C ASN A 305 -10.39 -47.02 19.72
N GLU A 306 -11.26 -47.70 20.45
CA GLU A 306 -11.91 -47.32 21.72
C GLU A 306 -13.20 -46.47 21.66
N SER A 307 -14.32 -47.19 21.82
CA SER A 307 -15.72 -46.80 22.11
C SER A 307 -16.73 -46.83 20.93
N PRO A 308 -17.91 -47.50 21.07
CA PRO A 308 -18.72 -47.89 19.90
C PRO A 308 -19.75 -46.87 19.40
N ASN A 309 -19.93 -45.70 20.04
CA ASN A 309 -21.20 -44.98 19.95
C ASN A 309 -21.24 -43.62 19.22
N GLU A 310 -20.22 -43.24 18.45
CA GLU A 310 -20.35 -42.12 17.48
C GLU A 310 -19.36 -42.31 16.32
N ALA A 311 -19.85 -42.40 15.09
CA ALA A 311 -18.99 -42.43 13.91
C ALA A 311 -18.58 -41.00 13.54
N THR A 312 -17.42 -40.54 14.01
CA THR A 312 -16.88 -39.22 13.62
C THR A 312 -15.98 -39.37 12.39
N ASN A 313 -16.65 -39.37 11.23
CA ASN A 313 -16.05 -38.92 9.97
C ASN A 313 -15.65 -37.46 10.18
N ASP A 314 -14.45 -37.00 9.81
CA ASP A 314 -14.37 -35.59 9.45
C ASP A 314 -13.06 -35.23 8.74
N LEU A 315 -13.15 -34.99 7.43
CA LEU A 315 -12.15 -34.18 6.71
C LEU A 315 -11.98 -32.84 7.44
N LYS A 316 -13.05 -32.33 8.08
CA LYS A 316 -13.03 -31.18 8.96
C LYS A 316 -11.99 -31.23 10.07
N ASP A 317 -11.95 -32.32 10.84
CA ASP A 317 -11.02 -32.50 11.96
C ASP A 317 -9.59 -32.43 11.46
N PHE A 318 -9.34 -33.09 10.32
CA PHE A 318 -8.06 -33.06 9.66
C PHE A 318 -7.68 -31.65 9.17
N VAL A 319 -8.62 -30.92 8.54
CA VAL A 319 -8.43 -29.53 8.08
C VAL A 319 -8.15 -28.60 9.26
N ILE A 320 -8.91 -28.71 10.35
CA ILE A 320 -8.69 -27.95 11.60
C ILE A 320 -7.31 -28.25 12.17
N GLU A 321 -6.90 -29.52 12.18
CA GLU A 321 -5.59 -29.96 12.67
C GLU A 321 -4.45 -29.32 11.86
N ILE A 322 -4.43 -29.50 10.53
CA ILE A 322 -3.34 -28.95 9.70
C ILE A 322 -3.34 -27.41 9.71
N ARG A 323 -4.51 -26.78 9.85
CA ARG A 323 -4.62 -25.32 9.98
C ARG A 323 -3.97 -24.85 11.28
N ARG A 324 -4.27 -25.51 12.40
CA ARG A 324 -3.69 -25.20 13.70
C ARG A 324 -2.18 -25.44 13.71
N ASP A 325 -1.75 -26.57 13.21
CA ASP A 325 -0.37 -27.04 13.38
C ASP A 325 0.62 -26.36 12.43
N PHE A 326 0.18 -26.00 11.21
CA PHE A 326 1.03 -25.36 10.19
C PHE A 326 0.65 -23.90 9.90
N GLY A 327 -0.43 -23.40 10.52
CA GLY A 327 -0.91 -22.04 10.34
C GLY A 327 -1.43 -21.74 8.93
N LEU A 328 -2.08 -22.72 8.27
CA LEU A 328 -2.66 -22.57 6.94
C LEU A 328 -3.72 -21.46 6.90
N LYS A 329 -3.76 -20.74 5.78
CA LYS A 329 -4.76 -19.71 5.47
C LYS A 329 -5.87 -20.27 4.58
N TYR A 330 -5.49 -21.08 3.59
CA TYR A 330 -6.41 -21.62 2.60
C TYR A 330 -6.20 -23.12 2.39
N VAL A 331 -7.28 -23.89 2.40
CA VAL A 331 -7.31 -25.31 2.01
C VAL A 331 -8.29 -25.46 0.85
N TYR A 332 -7.79 -25.79 -0.33
CA TYR A 332 -8.61 -26.12 -1.49
C TYR A 332 -8.58 -27.62 -1.75
N VAL A 333 -9.63 -28.13 -2.37
CA VAL A 333 -9.70 -29.51 -2.87
C VAL A 333 -9.96 -29.53 -4.38
N TRP A 334 -9.48 -30.56 -5.06
CA TRP A 334 -9.71 -30.73 -6.49
C TRP A 334 -10.99 -31.52 -6.78
N HIS A 335 -11.67 -31.20 -7.87
CA HIS A 335 -12.63 -32.11 -8.52
C HIS A 335 -12.72 -31.80 -10.02
N ALA A 336 -13.14 -32.78 -10.83
CA ALA A 336 -13.49 -32.51 -12.23
C ALA A 336 -14.83 -31.76 -12.31
N LEU A 337 -15.05 -31.02 -13.41
CA LEU A 337 -16.29 -30.28 -13.62
C LEU A 337 -17.53 -31.19 -13.54
N MET A 338 -17.45 -32.40 -14.11
CA MET A 338 -18.51 -33.43 -14.06
C MET A 338 -18.43 -34.31 -12.80
N GLY A 339 -17.87 -33.80 -11.69
CA GLY A 339 -17.71 -34.52 -10.43
C GLY A 339 -16.41 -35.32 -10.32
N TYR A 340 -16.16 -36.21 -11.28
CA TYR A 340 -14.86 -36.89 -11.46
C TYR A 340 -14.62 -37.11 -12.97
N TRP A 341 -13.48 -37.69 -13.36
CA TRP A 341 -13.09 -37.84 -14.77
C TRP A 341 -14.18 -38.48 -15.66
N GLY A 342 -14.75 -39.62 -15.25
CA GLY A 342 -15.82 -40.32 -15.95
C GLY A 342 -17.24 -39.84 -15.61
N GLY A 343 -17.38 -38.74 -14.86
CA GLY A 343 -18.69 -38.18 -14.48
C GLY A 343 -19.18 -38.61 -13.09
N VAL A 344 -20.49 -38.46 -12.88
CA VAL A 344 -21.18 -38.81 -11.61
C VAL A 344 -22.01 -40.08 -11.81
N HIS A 345 -21.69 -41.14 -11.08
CA HIS A 345 -22.28 -42.47 -11.27
C HIS A 345 -23.81 -42.45 -11.18
N THR A 346 -24.48 -43.03 -12.18
CA THR A 346 -25.95 -43.03 -12.34
C THR A 346 -26.70 -43.73 -11.21
N ASP A 347 -26.25 -44.92 -10.82
CA ASP A 347 -27.00 -45.80 -9.92
C ASP A 347 -26.53 -45.80 -8.45
N ALA A 348 -25.49 -45.03 -8.11
CA ALA A 348 -24.99 -45.01 -6.74
C ALA A 348 -25.99 -44.29 -5.81
N PRO A 349 -26.29 -44.83 -4.61
CA PRO A 349 -27.37 -44.32 -3.75
C PRO A 349 -27.29 -42.82 -3.42
N GLU A 350 -26.09 -42.27 -3.21
CA GLU A 350 -25.93 -40.86 -2.83
C GLU A 350 -26.00 -39.88 -4.03
N THR A 351 -25.70 -40.36 -5.25
CA THR A 351 -25.61 -39.53 -6.45
C THR A 351 -26.78 -39.70 -7.42
N LYS A 352 -27.60 -40.75 -7.26
CA LYS A 352 -28.75 -41.06 -8.13
C LYS A 352 -29.73 -39.89 -8.32
N LYS A 353 -29.86 -39.00 -7.32
CA LYS A 353 -30.73 -37.81 -7.39
C LYS A 353 -30.34 -36.80 -8.48
N TYR A 354 -29.09 -36.82 -8.95
CA TYR A 354 -28.60 -35.93 -10.00
C TYR A 354 -28.99 -36.38 -11.41
N ASN A 355 -29.64 -37.55 -11.53
CA ASN A 355 -30.18 -38.07 -12.78
C ASN A 355 -29.14 -38.13 -13.92
N SER A 356 -27.90 -38.49 -13.59
CA SER A 356 -26.83 -38.56 -14.59
C SER A 356 -27.16 -39.58 -15.68
N GLN A 357 -26.67 -39.34 -16.89
CA GLN A 357 -26.83 -40.23 -18.04
C GLN A 357 -25.49 -40.45 -18.73
N LEU A 358 -25.19 -41.71 -19.04
CA LEU A 358 -24.02 -42.07 -19.82
C LEU A 358 -24.10 -41.43 -21.22
N ARG A 359 -23.10 -40.62 -21.55
CA ARG A 359 -22.96 -39.98 -22.87
C ARG A 359 -21.55 -40.17 -23.39
N TYR A 360 -21.43 -40.23 -24.71
CA TYR A 360 -20.14 -40.36 -25.38
C TYR A 360 -19.74 -39.00 -25.94
N PRO A 361 -18.62 -38.42 -25.49
CA PRO A 361 -18.06 -37.20 -26.06
C PRO A 361 -17.96 -37.24 -27.60
N LEU A 362 -18.42 -36.18 -28.26
CA LEU A 362 -18.29 -35.98 -29.71
C LEU A 362 -17.40 -34.76 -29.98
N GLN A 363 -16.18 -35.01 -30.42
CA GLN A 363 -15.25 -33.93 -30.76
C GLN A 363 -15.61 -33.27 -32.10
N SER A 364 -15.48 -31.95 -32.18
CA SER A 364 -15.71 -31.22 -33.43
C SER A 364 -14.56 -31.42 -34.43
N GLN A 365 -14.80 -31.11 -35.70
CA GLN A 365 -13.75 -31.18 -36.73
C GLN A 365 -12.54 -30.29 -36.39
N GLY A 366 -12.76 -29.15 -35.74
CA GLY A 366 -11.68 -28.28 -35.28
C GLY A 366 -10.79 -28.96 -34.22
N ASN A 367 -11.39 -29.70 -33.29
CA ASN A 367 -10.63 -30.47 -32.30
C ASN A 367 -9.85 -31.61 -32.93
N LEU A 368 -10.49 -32.37 -33.83
CA LEU A 368 -9.88 -33.52 -34.50
C LEU A 368 -8.76 -33.15 -35.49
N ALA A 369 -8.70 -31.88 -35.92
CA ALA A 369 -7.60 -31.35 -36.72
C ALA A 369 -6.32 -31.09 -35.90
N ASN A 370 -6.41 -31.17 -34.57
CA ASN A 370 -5.34 -30.87 -33.62
C ASN A 370 -4.89 -32.13 -32.87
N MET A 371 -3.94 -32.01 -31.93
CA MET A 371 -3.39 -33.14 -31.20
C MET A 371 -4.45 -33.80 -30.33
N ARG A 372 -4.58 -35.14 -30.43
CA ARG A 372 -5.44 -35.93 -29.55
C ARG A 372 -4.83 -36.02 -28.15
N ASP A 373 -5.71 -36.01 -27.16
CA ASP A 373 -5.36 -36.12 -25.75
C ASP A 373 -5.79 -37.48 -25.20
N PHE A 374 -4.92 -38.12 -24.42
CA PHE A 374 -5.17 -39.47 -23.95
C PHE A 374 -6.37 -39.55 -22.98
N ALA A 375 -6.59 -38.53 -22.14
CA ALA A 375 -7.75 -38.51 -21.25
C ALA A 375 -9.06 -38.38 -22.05
N MET A 376 -9.06 -37.55 -23.10
CA MET A 376 -10.18 -37.48 -24.04
C MET A 376 -10.45 -38.81 -24.75
N ASP A 377 -9.41 -39.49 -25.23
CA ASP A 377 -9.56 -40.78 -25.90
C ASP A 377 -10.20 -41.83 -24.97
N CYS A 378 -9.84 -41.82 -23.68
CA CYS A 378 -10.51 -42.65 -22.67
C CYS A 378 -11.98 -42.25 -22.46
N MET A 379 -12.29 -40.96 -22.30
CA MET A 379 -13.67 -40.50 -22.10
C MET A 379 -14.56 -40.77 -23.31
N GLU A 380 -14.05 -40.65 -24.54
CA GLU A 380 -14.75 -41.05 -25.76
C GLU A 380 -15.05 -42.54 -25.81
N LYS A 381 -14.09 -43.37 -25.40
CA LYS A 381 -14.22 -44.82 -25.45
C LYS A 381 -15.17 -45.36 -24.38
N TYR A 382 -15.08 -44.84 -23.16
CA TYR A 382 -15.78 -45.38 -21.98
C TYR A 382 -17.03 -44.59 -21.58
N GLY A 383 -17.24 -43.43 -22.20
CA GLY A 383 -18.33 -42.52 -21.91
C GLY A 383 -18.17 -41.79 -20.57
N VAL A 384 -18.97 -40.73 -20.42
CA VAL A 384 -19.02 -39.85 -19.26
C VAL A 384 -20.46 -39.79 -18.74
N ASP A 385 -20.65 -40.09 -17.45
CA ASP A 385 -21.95 -39.96 -16.80
C ASP A 385 -22.25 -38.47 -16.55
N THR A 386 -22.99 -37.90 -17.48
CA THR A 386 -23.27 -36.47 -17.55
C THR A 386 -24.47 -36.13 -16.68
N ILE A 387 -24.30 -35.18 -15.75
CA ILE A 387 -25.36 -34.68 -14.87
C ILE A 387 -26.49 -34.08 -15.72
N ASP A 388 -27.74 -34.36 -15.37
CA ASP A 388 -28.91 -33.75 -16.02
C ASP A 388 -28.82 -32.21 -15.89
N PRO A 389 -29.01 -31.44 -16.99
CA PRO A 389 -28.92 -29.98 -16.93
C PRO A 389 -29.81 -29.31 -15.87
N SER A 390 -30.98 -29.89 -15.58
CA SER A 390 -31.88 -29.40 -14.53
C SER A 390 -31.36 -29.60 -13.11
N LYS A 391 -30.34 -30.46 -12.94
CA LYS A 391 -29.74 -30.87 -11.66
C LYS A 391 -28.36 -30.29 -11.38
N ILE A 392 -27.74 -29.58 -12.33
CA ILE A 392 -26.38 -29.01 -12.18
C ILE A 392 -26.27 -28.12 -10.92
N SER A 393 -27.24 -27.23 -10.72
CA SER A 393 -27.23 -26.33 -9.54
C SER A 393 -27.34 -27.11 -8.23
N GLU A 394 -28.19 -28.14 -8.19
CA GLU A 394 -28.34 -29.02 -7.02
C GLU A 394 -27.03 -29.76 -6.72
N PHE A 395 -26.36 -30.28 -7.76
CA PHE A 395 -25.07 -30.96 -7.63
C PHE A 395 -23.98 -30.06 -7.01
N TYR A 396 -23.72 -28.89 -7.59
CA TYR A 396 -22.68 -28.01 -7.07
C TYR A 396 -23.01 -27.48 -5.67
N ASP A 397 -24.28 -27.10 -5.43
CA ASP A 397 -24.68 -26.63 -4.10
C ASP A 397 -24.52 -27.72 -3.04
N ASP A 398 -24.86 -28.98 -3.34
CA ASP A 398 -24.61 -30.08 -2.41
C ASP A 398 -23.12 -30.32 -2.16
N LEU A 399 -22.31 -30.39 -3.23
CA LEU A 399 -20.88 -30.65 -3.14
C LEU A 399 -20.15 -29.53 -2.37
N HIS A 400 -20.34 -28.28 -2.76
CA HIS A 400 -19.63 -27.16 -2.13
C HIS A 400 -20.15 -26.86 -0.74
N LYS A 401 -21.44 -27.09 -0.45
CA LYS A 401 -21.97 -26.97 0.92
C LYS A 401 -21.38 -28.04 1.84
N TYR A 402 -21.23 -29.27 1.33
CA TYR A 402 -20.51 -30.31 2.05
C TYR A 402 -19.06 -29.87 2.32
N LEU A 403 -18.32 -29.45 1.30
CA LEU A 403 -16.92 -29.01 1.45
C LEU A 403 -16.77 -27.84 2.43
N ALA A 404 -17.62 -26.82 2.33
CA ALA A 404 -17.63 -25.70 3.27
C ALA A 404 -17.93 -26.16 4.70
N SER A 405 -18.80 -27.17 4.89
CA SER A 405 -19.06 -27.75 6.22
C SER A 405 -17.84 -28.47 6.83
N GLN A 406 -16.90 -28.88 5.99
CA GLN A 406 -15.63 -29.52 6.32
C GLN A 406 -14.48 -28.51 6.48
N ASP A 407 -14.78 -27.21 6.60
CA ASP A 407 -13.81 -26.11 6.71
C ASP A 407 -12.85 -25.96 5.50
N VAL A 408 -13.24 -26.48 4.32
CA VAL A 408 -12.55 -26.23 3.04
C VAL A 408 -12.88 -24.83 2.55
N ASP A 409 -11.87 -24.09 2.09
CA ASP A 409 -12.01 -22.67 1.72
C ASP A 409 -12.34 -22.45 0.24
N GLY A 410 -12.13 -23.46 -0.62
CA GLY A 410 -12.29 -23.36 -2.07
C GLY A 410 -11.97 -24.64 -2.84
N VAL A 411 -11.96 -24.53 -4.17
CA VAL A 411 -11.79 -25.68 -5.07
C VAL A 411 -10.86 -25.39 -6.26
N LYS A 412 -10.22 -26.44 -6.79
CA LYS A 412 -9.63 -26.47 -8.13
C LYS A 412 -10.53 -27.33 -9.02
N VAL A 413 -10.99 -26.80 -10.15
CA VAL A 413 -11.97 -27.44 -11.02
C VAL A 413 -11.39 -27.70 -12.41
N ASP A 414 -11.17 -28.96 -12.73
CA ASP A 414 -10.54 -29.41 -13.97
C ASP A 414 -11.55 -29.92 -14.99
N VAL A 415 -11.06 -30.27 -16.18
CA VAL A 415 -11.83 -30.93 -17.26
C VAL A 415 -12.99 -30.06 -17.76
N GLN A 416 -12.82 -28.74 -17.81
CA GLN A 416 -13.96 -27.84 -18.11
C GLN A 416 -14.40 -27.87 -19.57
N ASN A 417 -13.48 -27.97 -20.53
CA ASN A 417 -13.82 -27.98 -21.94
C ASN A 417 -14.58 -29.23 -22.38
N ILE A 418 -14.73 -30.26 -21.54
CA ILE A 418 -15.49 -31.48 -21.91
C ILE A 418 -16.92 -31.17 -22.35
N LEU A 419 -17.52 -30.11 -21.81
CA LEU A 419 -18.88 -29.68 -22.16
C LEU A 419 -19.06 -29.43 -23.66
N GLU A 420 -17.99 -29.02 -24.35
CA GLU A 420 -18.05 -28.72 -25.77
C GLU A 420 -18.28 -29.95 -26.65
N THR A 421 -18.06 -31.14 -26.08
CA THR A 421 -18.21 -32.47 -26.71
C THR A 421 -19.50 -33.17 -26.28
N LEU A 422 -20.14 -32.70 -25.20
CA LEU A 422 -21.34 -33.31 -24.62
C LEU A 422 -22.63 -32.55 -24.99
N GLY A 423 -22.51 -31.43 -25.72
CA GLY A 423 -23.62 -30.52 -26.02
C GLY A 423 -24.73 -31.07 -26.93
N THR A 424 -24.46 -32.14 -27.68
CA THR A 424 -25.45 -32.72 -28.62
C THR A 424 -26.69 -33.24 -27.89
N GLY A 425 -27.86 -32.74 -28.29
CA GLY A 425 -29.14 -33.06 -27.65
C GLY A 425 -29.37 -32.34 -26.31
N LEU A 426 -28.46 -31.42 -25.92
CA LEU A 426 -28.56 -30.59 -24.70
C LEU A 426 -28.60 -29.08 -25.03
N GLY A 427 -28.83 -28.71 -26.30
CA GLY A 427 -28.93 -27.33 -26.75
C GLY A 427 -27.61 -26.73 -27.24
N GLY A 428 -26.60 -27.56 -27.51
CA GLY A 428 -25.30 -27.13 -28.02
C GLY A 428 -24.28 -26.73 -26.97
N ARG A 429 -23.02 -26.60 -27.41
CA ARG A 429 -21.86 -26.37 -26.54
C ARG A 429 -21.93 -25.06 -25.76
N VAL A 430 -22.40 -23.99 -26.41
CA VAL A 430 -22.44 -22.65 -25.80
C VAL A 430 -23.46 -22.63 -24.67
N SER A 431 -24.66 -23.15 -24.91
CA SER A 431 -25.75 -23.21 -23.93
C SER A 431 -25.38 -24.10 -22.74
N LEU A 432 -24.83 -25.29 -22.98
CA LEU A 432 -24.41 -26.20 -21.93
C LEU A 432 -23.29 -25.60 -21.06
N THR A 433 -22.27 -25.00 -21.70
CA THR A 433 -21.16 -24.33 -21.01
C THR A 433 -21.65 -23.20 -20.12
N LYS A 434 -22.57 -22.38 -20.64
CA LYS A 434 -23.19 -21.29 -19.88
C LYS A 434 -23.95 -21.80 -18.65
N GLN A 435 -24.71 -22.89 -18.77
CA GLN A 435 -25.47 -23.46 -17.65
C GLN A 435 -24.55 -23.97 -16.54
N PHE A 436 -23.50 -24.72 -16.90
CA PHE A 436 -22.51 -25.23 -15.95
C PHE A 436 -21.72 -24.11 -15.27
N GLN A 437 -21.19 -23.15 -16.04
CA GLN A 437 -20.44 -22.02 -15.48
C GLN A 437 -21.29 -21.19 -14.52
N GLN A 438 -22.55 -20.91 -14.87
CA GLN A 438 -23.46 -20.17 -13.98
C GLN A 438 -23.76 -20.91 -12.68
N ALA A 439 -24.01 -22.23 -12.76
CA ALA A 439 -24.26 -23.04 -11.59
C ALA A 439 -23.01 -23.13 -10.68
N LEU A 440 -21.84 -23.37 -11.28
CA LEU A 440 -20.56 -23.42 -10.58
C LEU A 440 -20.27 -22.11 -9.86
N GLU A 441 -20.27 -20.97 -10.57
CA GLU A 441 -19.98 -19.65 -9.99
C GLU A 441 -21.01 -19.18 -8.96
N LYS A 442 -22.27 -19.58 -9.11
CA LYS A 442 -23.31 -19.32 -8.12
C LYS A 442 -23.02 -20.10 -6.83
N SER A 443 -22.65 -21.36 -6.96
CA SER A 443 -22.35 -22.22 -5.83
C SER A 443 -21.08 -21.80 -5.10
N ILE A 444 -20.01 -21.42 -5.83
CA ILE A 444 -18.79 -20.86 -5.24
C ILE A 444 -19.12 -19.62 -4.41
N ALA A 445 -19.90 -18.69 -4.95
CA ALA A 445 -20.27 -17.47 -4.25
C ALA A 445 -21.18 -17.71 -3.02
N ALA A 446 -21.94 -18.79 -3.02
CA ALA A 446 -22.83 -19.14 -1.90
C ALA A 446 -22.06 -19.81 -0.74
N ASN A 447 -21.01 -20.58 -1.05
CA ASN A 447 -20.36 -21.46 -0.08
C ASN A 447 -18.95 -20.99 0.34
N PHE A 448 -18.25 -20.22 -0.49
CA PHE A 448 -16.87 -19.78 -0.22
C PHE A 448 -16.75 -18.25 -0.17
N GLN A 449 -16.04 -17.74 0.84
CA GLN A 449 -16.02 -16.30 1.13
C GLN A 449 -15.16 -15.49 0.17
N ASP A 450 -14.14 -16.08 -0.47
CA ASP A 450 -13.06 -15.35 -1.13
C ASP A 450 -12.95 -15.56 -2.65
N ASN A 451 -14.08 -15.85 -3.31
CA ASN A 451 -14.10 -16.22 -4.74
C ASN A 451 -13.15 -17.40 -5.02
N SER A 452 -13.16 -18.37 -4.13
CA SER A 452 -12.12 -19.38 -3.96
C SER A 452 -12.23 -20.52 -4.98
N ILE A 453 -11.87 -20.24 -6.23
CA ILE A 453 -11.85 -21.22 -7.31
C ILE A 453 -10.63 -21.03 -8.21
N ILE A 454 -9.99 -22.14 -8.61
CA ILE A 454 -9.04 -22.21 -9.72
C ILE A 454 -9.69 -23.02 -10.84
N CYS A 455 -9.93 -22.40 -12.00
CA CYS A 455 -10.42 -23.11 -13.18
C CYS A 455 -9.25 -23.70 -13.98
N CYS A 456 -9.42 -24.90 -14.55
CA CYS A 456 -8.36 -25.61 -15.27
C CYS A 456 -8.94 -26.37 -16.47
N MET A 457 -8.12 -26.63 -17.49
CA MET A 457 -8.54 -27.29 -18.75
C MET A 457 -9.76 -26.61 -19.42
N GLY A 458 -9.81 -25.27 -19.33
CA GLY A 458 -10.97 -24.45 -19.64
C GLY A 458 -10.70 -23.36 -20.68
N GLN A 459 -9.71 -23.54 -21.57
CA GLN A 459 -9.24 -22.48 -22.45
C GLN A 459 -10.02 -22.31 -23.76
N ASN A 460 -11.21 -22.89 -23.90
CA ASN A 460 -12.07 -22.61 -25.05
C ASN A 460 -12.81 -21.26 -24.89
N THR A 461 -13.18 -20.64 -26.01
CA THR A 461 -13.92 -19.38 -26.00
C THR A 461 -15.34 -19.51 -25.42
N ASP A 462 -15.92 -20.71 -25.41
CA ASP A 462 -17.17 -21.01 -24.71
C ASP A 462 -17.07 -20.68 -23.21
N SER A 463 -16.01 -21.14 -22.54
CA SER A 463 -15.77 -20.90 -21.12
C SER A 463 -15.33 -19.47 -20.86
N ILE A 464 -14.40 -18.95 -21.67
CA ILE A 464 -13.83 -17.60 -21.52
C ILE A 464 -14.94 -16.54 -21.58
N TYR A 465 -15.83 -16.62 -22.57
CA TYR A 465 -16.91 -15.64 -22.74
C TYR A 465 -18.15 -15.90 -21.85
N ASN A 466 -18.13 -16.93 -21.00
CA ASN A 466 -19.14 -17.17 -19.96
C ASN A 466 -18.60 -17.03 -18.53
N CYS A 467 -17.35 -16.57 -18.35
CA CYS A 467 -16.69 -16.43 -17.05
C CYS A 467 -16.99 -15.08 -16.38
N LYS A 468 -18.04 -15.01 -15.55
CA LYS A 468 -18.45 -13.75 -14.90
C LYS A 468 -17.74 -13.45 -13.58
N ARG A 469 -17.50 -14.47 -12.75
CA ARG A 469 -17.03 -14.30 -11.36
C ARG A 469 -15.67 -14.92 -11.13
N SER A 470 -15.43 -16.10 -11.69
CA SER A 470 -14.18 -16.84 -11.48
C SER A 470 -13.00 -15.97 -11.89
N ALA A 471 -12.05 -15.80 -10.97
CA ALA A 471 -10.97 -14.84 -11.14
C ALA A 471 -9.65 -15.48 -11.55
N ILE A 472 -9.54 -16.81 -11.56
CA ILE A 472 -8.29 -17.53 -11.80
C ILE A 472 -8.55 -18.67 -12.79
N THR A 473 -7.70 -18.81 -13.80
CA THR A 473 -7.73 -19.93 -14.74
C THR A 473 -6.33 -20.32 -15.18
N ARG A 474 -6.07 -21.62 -15.26
CA ARG A 474 -4.82 -22.17 -15.79
C ARG A 474 -4.61 -21.72 -17.23
N ALA A 475 -3.43 -21.15 -17.49
CA ALA A 475 -3.11 -20.48 -18.75
C ALA A 475 -2.09 -21.23 -19.61
N SER A 476 -1.73 -22.47 -19.28
CA SER A 476 -0.91 -23.37 -20.10
C SER A 476 -1.31 -24.82 -19.85
N ASP A 477 -0.67 -25.75 -20.57
CA ASP A 477 -0.66 -27.16 -20.20
C ASP A 477 -0.05 -27.37 -18.80
N ASP A 478 -0.27 -28.57 -18.27
CA ASP A 478 0.26 -28.94 -16.95
C ASP A 478 1.80 -29.02 -16.98
N TYR A 479 2.42 -28.62 -15.89
CA TYR A 479 3.84 -28.81 -15.66
C TYR A 479 4.15 -30.30 -15.60
N GLN A 480 5.02 -30.76 -16.51
CA GLN A 480 5.44 -32.16 -16.60
C GLN A 480 6.92 -32.28 -16.18
N PRO A 481 7.24 -32.61 -14.92
CA PRO A 481 8.63 -32.66 -14.44
C PRO A 481 9.50 -33.70 -15.17
N ARG A 482 8.88 -34.74 -15.74
CA ARG A 482 9.61 -35.81 -16.45
C ARG A 482 9.80 -35.54 -17.94
N ASN A 483 9.09 -34.57 -18.49
CA ASN A 483 9.16 -34.25 -19.91
C ASN A 483 10.13 -33.09 -20.12
N GLN A 484 11.33 -33.38 -20.64
CA GLN A 484 12.36 -32.37 -20.81
C GLN A 484 11.98 -31.32 -21.86
N THR A 485 11.21 -31.72 -22.88
CA THR A 485 10.86 -30.83 -23.99
C THR A 485 9.74 -29.84 -23.65
N SER A 486 9.05 -30.02 -22.52
CA SER A 486 7.93 -29.15 -22.14
C SER A 486 8.34 -27.93 -21.31
N GLN A 487 9.55 -27.90 -20.76
CA GLN A 487 9.93 -26.87 -19.76
C GLN A 487 9.89 -25.46 -20.37
N THR A 488 10.46 -25.28 -21.57
CA THR A 488 10.49 -23.98 -22.25
C THR A 488 9.15 -23.63 -22.91
N THR A 489 8.47 -24.62 -23.50
CA THR A 489 7.16 -24.42 -24.13
C THR A 489 6.11 -24.01 -23.11
N HIS A 490 6.14 -24.55 -21.89
CA HIS A 490 5.21 -24.22 -20.83
C HIS A 490 5.31 -22.74 -20.41
N VAL A 491 6.52 -22.24 -20.15
CA VAL A 491 6.74 -20.82 -19.79
C VAL A 491 6.39 -19.89 -20.96
N ALA A 492 6.73 -20.26 -22.19
CA ALA A 492 6.36 -19.48 -23.36
C ALA A 492 4.83 -19.46 -23.57
N ALA A 493 4.16 -20.62 -23.52
CA ALA A 493 2.72 -20.74 -23.70
C ALA A 493 1.95 -19.88 -22.70
N VAL A 494 2.25 -20.01 -21.40
CA VAL A 494 1.54 -19.25 -20.36
C VAL A 494 1.73 -17.75 -20.50
N ALA A 495 2.92 -17.28 -20.88
CA ALA A 495 3.19 -15.86 -21.09
C ALA A 495 2.37 -15.31 -22.26
N PHE A 496 2.37 -15.99 -23.41
CA PHE A 496 1.59 -15.57 -24.58
C PHE A 496 0.08 -15.65 -24.33
N ASN A 497 -0.41 -16.73 -23.72
CA ASN A 497 -1.81 -16.88 -23.37
C ASN A 497 -2.28 -15.80 -22.37
N SER A 498 -1.39 -15.28 -21.52
CA SER A 498 -1.65 -14.18 -20.59
C SER A 498 -1.95 -12.83 -21.27
N ILE A 499 -1.70 -12.69 -22.58
CA ILE A 499 -2.13 -11.52 -23.37
C ILE A 499 -3.66 -11.52 -23.45
N PHE A 500 -4.26 -12.66 -23.81
CA PHE A 500 -5.71 -12.79 -23.95
C PHE A 500 -6.39 -13.07 -22.60
N LEU A 501 -6.00 -14.15 -21.92
CA LEU A 501 -6.64 -14.59 -20.68
C LEU A 501 -6.47 -13.57 -19.55
N GLY A 502 -5.34 -12.86 -19.52
CA GLY A 502 -5.00 -11.89 -18.48
C GLY A 502 -5.93 -10.67 -18.39
N GLU A 503 -6.75 -10.41 -19.40
CA GLU A 503 -7.77 -9.36 -19.34
C GLU A 503 -9.09 -9.84 -18.67
N ILE A 504 -9.30 -11.15 -18.54
CA ILE A 504 -10.54 -11.74 -18.01
C ILE A 504 -10.30 -12.40 -16.65
N VAL A 505 -9.13 -12.99 -16.43
CA VAL A 505 -8.74 -13.73 -15.23
C VAL A 505 -7.27 -13.50 -14.90
N VAL A 506 -6.86 -13.80 -13.67
CA VAL A 506 -5.46 -14.00 -13.33
C VAL A 506 -5.02 -15.33 -13.95
N PRO A 507 -4.05 -15.31 -14.87
CA PRO A 507 -3.47 -16.53 -15.42
C PRO A 507 -2.79 -17.31 -14.29
N ASP A 508 -3.21 -18.55 -14.08
CA ASP A 508 -2.52 -19.50 -13.22
C ASP A 508 -1.42 -20.18 -14.05
N TRP A 509 -0.19 -20.11 -13.55
CA TRP A 509 1.02 -20.59 -14.24
C TRP A 509 1.36 -22.03 -13.86
N ASP A 510 0.48 -22.68 -13.12
CA ASP A 510 0.67 -24.03 -12.58
C ASP A 510 1.83 -24.16 -11.56
N MET A 511 1.79 -25.26 -10.81
CA MET A 511 2.86 -25.67 -9.91
C MET A 511 4.18 -25.92 -10.66
N PHE A 512 5.28 -25.97 -9.91
CA PHE A 512 6.56 -26.44 -10.42
C PHE A 512 7.32 -27.23 -9.33
N TYR A 513 8.44 -27.85 -9.70
CA TYR A 513 9.33 -28.51 -8.74
C TYR A 513 10.49 -27.58 -8.37
N SER A 514 10.66 -27.34 -7.08
CA SER A 514 11.81 -26.58 -6.59
C SER A 514 13.11 -27.38 -6.72
N ARG A 515 13.07 -28.71 -6.59
CA ARG A 515 14.24 -29.58 -6.82
C ARG A 515 14.23 -30.18 -8.22
N HIS A 516 14.57 -29.37 -9.21
CA HIS A 516 14.60 -29.76 -10.62
C HIS A 516 15.67 -29.01 -11.41
N TYR A 517 16.18 -29.57 -12.51
CA TYR A 517 17.22 -28.90 -13.32
C TYR A 517 16.73 -27.60 -13.97
N ALA A 518 15.42 -27.46 -14.20
CA ALA A 518 14.77 -26.23 -14.68
C ALA A 518 14.09 -25.42 -13.56
N ALA A 519 14.38 -25.69 -12.28
CA ALA A 519 13.66 -25.05 -11.16
C ALA A 519 13.83 -23.53 -11.13
N GLU A 520 15.03 -23.02 -11.37
CA GLU A 520 15.28 -21.57 -11.41
C GLU A 520 14.51 -20.90 -12.56
N PHE A 521 14.46 -21.55 -13.73
CA PHE A 521 13.70 -21.10 -14.89
C PHE A 521 12.21 -20.92 -14.58
N HIS A 522 11.59 -21.90 -13.93
CA HIS A 522 10.19 -21.82 -13.50
C HIS A 522 9.98 -20.83 -12.34
N ALA A 523 10.91 -20.78 -11.37
CA ALA A 523 10.85 -19.84 -10.25
C ALA A 523 10.85 -18.38 -10.73
N VAL A 524 11.75 -18.04 -11.65
CA VAL A 524 11.83 -16.70 -12.25
C VAL A 524 10.54 -16.37 -13.02
N ALA A 525 10.01 -17.31 -13.79
CA ALA A 525 8.73 -17.15 -14.49
C ALA A 525 7.57 -16.78 -13.53
N ARG A 526 7.46 -17.46 -12.37
CA ARG A 526 6.42 -17.13 -11.37
C ARG A 526 6.70 -15.81 -10.64
N ALA A 527 7.97 -15.44 -10.44
CA ALA A 527 8.33 -14.14 -9.84
C ALA A 527 7.88 -12.95 -10.70
N VAL A 528 7.89 -13.09 -12.03
CA VAL A 528 7.45 -12.06 -12.98
C VAL A 528 6.00 -12.24 -13.46
N GLY A 529 5.38 -13.39 -13.21
CA GLY A 529 4.07 -13.76 -13.75
C GLY A 529 2.86 -13.05 -13.14
N GLY A 530 2.99 -12.47 -11.95
CA GLY A 530 1.87 -11.84 -11.23
C GLY A 530 0.75 -12.82 -10.83
N CYS A 531 1.09 -14.10 -10.72
CA CYS A 531 0.22 -15.23 -10.47
C CYS A 531 0.39 -15.79 -9.03
N GLY A 532 -0.35 -16.85 -8.70
CA GLY A 532 -0.09 -17.63 -7.49
C GLY A 532 1.24 -18.38 -7.60
N ILE A 533 1.88 -18.65 -6.45
CA ILE A 533 3.15 -19.38 -6.39
C ILE A 533 2.96 -20.60 -5.50
N TYR A 534 3.02 -21.78 -6.10
CA TYR A 534 2.94 -23.03 -5.37
C TYR A 534 3.76 -24.12 -6.06
N VAL A 535 4.19 -25.11 -5.28
CA VAL A 535 5.00 -26.24 -5.76
C VAL A 535 4.25 -27.56 -5.60
N SER A 536 4.79 -28.63 -6.19
CA SER A 536 4.28 -29.98 -6.00
C SER A 536 5.41 -30.99 -5.71
N ASP A 537 6.51 -30.51 -5.12
CA ASP A 537 7.59 -31.37 -4.66
C ASP A 537 7.09 -32.43 -3.67
N LYS A 538 7.70 -33.61 -3.71
CA LYS A 538 7.49 -34.65 -2.69
C LYS A 538 8.04 -34.18 -1.33
N PRO A 539 7.45 -34.62 -0.21
CA PRO A 539 8.01 -34.34 1.12
C PRO A 539 9.50 -34.71 1.20
N GLY A 540 10.33 -33.78 1.67
CA GLY A 540 11.79 -33.95 1.75
C GLY A 540 12.56 -33.77 0.44
N GLN A 541 11.89 -33.42 -0.67
CA GLN A 541 12.50 -33.20 -1.99
C GLN A 541 12.41 -31.74 -2.44
N HIS A 542 12.60 -30.80 -1.52
CA HIS A 542 12.54 -29.36 -1.80
C HIS A 542 13.94 -28.75 -2.01
N ASP A 543 14.03 -27.72 -2.85
CA ASP A 543 15.19 -26.82 -2.88
C ASP A 543 14.86 -25.49 -2.18
N PHE A 544 15.25 -25.38 -0.92
CA PHE A 544 15.00 -24.17 -0.14
C PHE A 544 15.83 -22.96 -0.57
N THR A 545 16.88 -23.14 -1.37
CA THR A 545 17.63 -22.02 -1.95
C THR A 545 16.77 -21.30 -2.98
N VAL A 546 16.08 -22.06 -3.84
CA VAL A 546 15.13 -21.52 -4.82
C VAL A 546 13.89 -20.96 -4.10
N LEU A 547 13.30 -21.72 -3.18
CA LEU A 547 12.06 -21.30 -2.51
C LEU A 547 12.23 -20.01 -1.69
N LYS A 548 13.34 -19.83 -0.96
CA LYS A 548 13.60 -18.62 -0.15
C LYS A 548 13.79 -17.35 -0.98
N ARG A 549 13.98 -17.46 -2.31
CA ARG A 549 13.98 -16.31 -3.22
C ARG A 549 12.57 -15.84 -3.57
N LEU A 550 11.57 -16.71 -3.46
CA LEU A 550 10.16 -16.42 -3.78
C LEU A 550 9.29 -16.18 -2.54
N VAL A 551 9.62 -16.87 -1.44
CA VAL A 551 8.76 -16.98 -0.26
C VAL A 551 9.39 -16.26 0.92
N LEU A 552 8.61 -15.39 1.56
CA LEU A 552 9.02 -14.71 2.80
C LEU A 552 8.93 -15.67 3.99
N PRO A 553 9.66 -15.40 5.11
CA PRO A 553 9.67 -16.30 6.26
C PRO A 553 8.31 -16.60 6.89
N ASP A 554 7.31 -15.75 6.69
CA ASP A 554 5.94 -15.94 7.16
C ASP A 554 5.04 -16.75 6.20
N GLY A 555 5.58 -17.13 5.03
CA GLY A 555 4.88 -17.86 3.96
C GLY A 555 4.14 -16.95 2.98
N SER A 556 4.21 -15.62 3.12
CA SER A 556 3.67 -14.70 2.12
C SER A 556 4.59 -14.57 0.90
N VAL A 557 4.03 -14.17 -0.24
CA VAL A 557 4.77 -13.97 -1.50
C VAL A 557 4.63 -12.54 -2.01
N LEU A 558 5.67 -12.05 -2.69
CA LEU A 558 5.64 -10.77 -3.37
C LEU A 558 5.14 -10.96 -4.80
N ARG A 559 3.97 -10.42 -5.11
CA ARG A 559 3.32 -10.58 -6.42
C ARG A 559 3.37 -9.29 -7.23
N ALA A 560 3.71 -9.42 -8.51
CA ALA A 560 3.64 -8.32 -9.46
C ALA A 560 2.17 -7.96 -9.79
N LYS A 561 1.94 -6.75 -10.28
CA LYS A 561 0.62 -6.12 -10.42
C LYS A 561 -0.20 -6.67 -11.58
N TYR A 562 0.45 -6.88 -12.73
CA TYR A 562 -0.18 -7.32 -13.97
C TYR A 562 0.02 -8.84 -14.18
N PRO A 563 -0.71 -9.49 -15.09
CA PRO A 563 -0.29 -10.78 -15.61
C PRO A 563 1.03 -10.62 -16.36
N GLY A 564 1.97 -11.55 -16.18
CA GLY A 564 3.24 -11.55 -16.91
C GLY A 564 2.99 -11.77 -18.40
N ARG A 565 3.51 -10.87 -19.24
CA ARG A 565 3.31 -10.88 -20.69
C ARG A 565 4.63 -10.73 -21.43
N PRO A 566 4.75 -11.26 -22.66
CA PRO A 566 5.88 -10.97 -23.51
C PRO A 566 6.04 -9.46 -23.72
N SER A 567 7.26 -8.95 -23.82
CA SER A 567 7.51 -7.58 -24.29
C SER A 567 7.12 -7.43 -25.76
N ARG A 568 6.90 -6.19 -26.21
CA ARG A 568 6.40 -5.91 -27.58
C ARG A 568 7.27 -6.53 -28.67
N ASP A 569 8.58 -6.52 -28.50
CA ASP A 569 9.54 -7.06 -29.45
C ASP A 569 9.56 -8.60 -29.51
N CYS A 570 8.98 -9.29 -28.52
CA CYS A 570 8.80 -10.74 -28.54
C CYS A 570 7.51 -11.19 -29.25
N LEU A 571 6.50 -10.33 -29.40
CA LEU A 571 5.14 -10.74 -29.77
C LEU A 571 5.03 -11.49 -31.11
N PHE A 572 5.87 -11.17 -32.08
CA PHE A 572 5.79 -11.72 -33.44
C PHE A 572 7.02 -12.58 -33.79
N ASN A 573 7.74 -13.05 -32.79
CA ASN A 573 8.87 -13.96 -32.93
C ASN A 573 8.56 -15.27 -32.21
N ASP A 574 9.15 -16.38 -32.65
CA ASP A 574 8.98 -17.68 -31.98
C ASP A 574 10.15 -17.90 -31.02
N PRO A 575 9.97 -17.73 -29.70
CA PRO A 575 11.05 -17.86 -28.73
C PRO A 575 11.49 -19.31 -28.50
N VAL A 576 10.79 -20.31 -29.05
CA VAL A 576 11.07 -21.73 -28.83
C VAL A 576 11.79 -22.37 -30.01
N MET A 577 11.42 -21.99 -31.25
CA MET A 577 11.85 -22.73 -32.44
C MET A 577 12.59 -21.92 -33.52
N ASP A 578 12.69 -20.59 -33.42
CA ASP A 578 13.33 -19.78 -34.49
C ASP A 578 14.87 -19.73 -34.45
N GLY A 579 15.49 -20.29 -33.40
CA GLY A 579 16.94 -20.36 -33.21
C GLY A 579 17.63 -19.03 -32.89
N LYS A 580 16.90 -17.93 -32.66
CA LYS A 580 17.51 -16.60 -32.49
C LYS A 580 16.84 -15.69 -31.45
N SER A 581 15.60 -15.98 -31.06
CA SER A 581 14.81 -15.10 -30.20
C SER A 581 14.84 -15.53 -28.74
N LEU A 582 15.17 -14.59 -27.85
CA LEU A 582 14.94 -14.70 -26.41
C LEU A 582 13.51 -14.29 -26.07
N LEU A 583 12.93 -14.90 -25.04
CA LEU A 583 11.65 -14.49 -24.47
C LEU A 583 11.90 -13.49 -23.33
N LYS A 584 11.27 -12.32 -23.41
CA LYS A 584 11.24 -11.33 -22.34
C LYS A 584 9.83 -11.19 -21.79
N ILE A 585 9.66 -11.34 -20.47
CA ILE A 585 8.38 -11.22 -19.78
C ILE A 585 8.44 -10.01 -18.84
N TRP A 586 7.58 -9.03 -19.06
CA TRP A 586 7.55 -7.80 -18.28
C TRP A 586 6.40 -7.78 -17.26
N ASN A 587 6.63 -7.03 -16.17
CA ASN A 587 5.62 -6.71 -15.18
C ASN A 587 6.00 -5.46 -14.36
N LEU A 588 5.11 -5.03 -13.47
CA LEU A 588 5.30 -3.90 -12.56
C LEU A 588 4.97 -4.28 -11.12
N ASN A 589 5.67 -3.67 -10.17
CA ASN A 589 5.22 -3.56 -8.78
C ASN A 589 4.96 -2.09 -8.44
N LYS A 590 4.76 -1.76 -7.16
CA LYS A 590 4.44 -0.40 -6.72
C LYS A 590 5.55 0.64 -6.99
N PHE A 591 6.79 0.20 -7.16
CA PHE A 591 7.98 1.07 -7.18
C PHE A 591 8.95 0.82 -8.35
N SER A 592 8.88 -0.35 -8.98
CA SER A 592 9.78 -0.75 -10.06
C SER A 592 9.05 -1.61 -11.08
N GLY A 593 9.58 -1.65 -12.30
CA GLY A 593 9.34 -2.73 -13.23
C GLY A 593 10.21 -3.93 -12.92
N VAL A 594 9.75 -5.08 -13.37
CA VAL A 594 10.47 -6.35 -13.30
C VAL A 594 10.42 -6.98 -14.68
N LEU A 595 11.57 -7.42 -15.18
CA LEU A 595 11.71 -8.07 -16.47
C LEU A 595 12.45 -9.39 -16.29
N GLY A 596 11.82 -10.49 -16.67
CA GLY A 596 12.48 -11.79 -16.79
C GLY A 596 12.89 -12.03 -18.23
N ILE A 597 14.09 -12.53 -18.47
CA ILE A 597 14.56 -12.91 -19.81
C ILE A 597 14.96 -14.39 -19.81
N PHE A 598 14.57 -15.11 -20.85
CA PHE A 598 14.63 -16.57 -20.91
C PHE A 598 15.12 -17.02 -22.28
N ASN A 599 16.04 -17.98 -22.29
CA ASN A 599 16.36 -18.72 -23.51
C ASN A 599 15.50 -19.98 -23.57
N CYS A 600 14.44 -19.92 -24.38
CA CYS A 600 13.51 -21.02 -24.59
C CYS A 600 13.90 -21.95 -25.77
N GLN A 601 14.98 -21.65 -26.48
CA GLN A 601 15.38 -22.30 -27.73
C GLN A 601 16.09 -23.62 -27.47
N GLY A 602 15.92 -24.60 -28.36
CA GLY A 602 16.70 -25.84 -28.37
C GLY A 602 16.39 -26.85 -27.26
N ALA A 603 15.50 -26.54 -26.32
CA ALA A 603 15.07 -27.47 -25.27
C ALA A 603 13.85 -28.32 -25.67
N GLY A 604 13.05 -27.87 -26.63
CA GLY A 604 11.82 -28.54 -27.06
C GLY A 604 11.21 -27.90 -28.30
N SER A 605 10.07 -28.43 -28.75
CA SER A 605 9.31 -27.91 -29.89
C SER A 605 7.82 -27.78 -29.53
N TRP A 606 7.14 -26.85 -30.18
CA TRP A 606 5.70 -26.71 -30.06
C TRP A 606 4.99 -28.02 -30.43
N PRO A 607 3.95 -28.45 -29.67
CA PRO A 607 3.17 -29.64 -29.98
C PRO A 607 2.64 -29.65 -31.42
N GLY A 608 2.74 -30.79 -32.11
CA GLY A 608 2.26 -30.96 -33.48
C GLY A 608 3.19 -30.41 -34.57
N LEU A 609 4.30 -29.78 -34.21
CA LEU A 609 5.33 -29.30 -35.13
C LEU A 609 6.58 -30.17 -35.01
N HIS A 610 6.96 -30.85 -36.10
CA HIS A 610 8.23 -31.57 -36.16
C HIS A 610 9.38 -30.58 -36.31
N SER A 611 10.39 -30.69 -35.45
CA SER A 611 11.66 -29.99 -35.65
C SER A 611 12.49 -30.78 -36.68
N ASN A 612 12.83 -30.15 -37.82
CA ASN A 612 13.90 -30.63 -38.70
C ASN A 612 15.29 -30.33 -38.13
N VAL A 613 15.34 -29.78 -36.91
CA VAL A 613 16.57 -29.43 -36.22
C VAL A 613 17.08 -30.70 -35.54
N GLU A 614 17.81 -31.53 -36.29
CA GLU A 614 18.79 -32.47 -35.72
C GLU A 614 19.54 -31.72 -34.62
N ASN A 615 19.49 -32.22 -33.37
CA ASN A 615 20.28 -31.82 -32.18
C ASN A 615 21.37 -30.77 -32.46
N SER A 616 20.96 -29.57 -32.87
CA SER A 616 21.89 -28.56 -33.28
C SER A 616 22.34 -28.03 -31.93
N THR A 617 23.64 -28.14 -31.66
CA THR A 617 24.30 -27.50 -30.53
C THR A 617 24.07 -26.00 -30.65
N CYS A 618 22.86 -25.53 -30.33
CA CYS A 618 22.48 -24.15 -30.48
C CYS A 618 23.13 -23.41 -29.31
N SER A 619 24.13 -22.64 -29.71
CA SER A 619 24.98 -21.79 -28.91
C SER A 619 24.17 -20.78 -28.10
N GLU A 620 24.79 -20.31 -27.02
CA GLU A 620 24.43 -19.10 -26.30
C GLU A 620 23.81 -18.03 -27.22
N LEU A 621 22.64 -17.52 -26.83
CA LEU A 621 21.91 -16.48 -27.57
C LEU A 621 22.11 -15.13 -26.91
N SER A 622 22.39 -14.11 -27.70
CA SER A 622 22.48 -12.73 -27.24
C SER A 622 21.22 -11.94 -27.57
N GLY A 623 20.81 -11.09 -26.64
CA GLY A 623 19.70 -10.16 -26.81
C GLY A 623 19.90 -8.89 -26.00
N ARG A 624 18.90 -8.01 -26.03
CA ARG A 624 18.94 -6.71 -25.35
C ARG A 624 17.81 -6.55 -24.37
N VAL A 625 18.14 -5.97 -23.21
CA VAL A 625 17.21 -5.58 -22.16
C VAL A 625 17.18 -4.06 -22.06
N SER A 626 15.99 -3.47 -22.11
CA SER A 626 15.76 -2.03 -21.99
C SER A 626 14.66 -1.71 -20.98
N PRO A 627 14.73 -0.58 -20.25
CA PRO A 627 13.57 -0.07 -19.52
C PRO A 627 12.32 0.14 -20.38
N ALA A 628 12.49 0.38 -21.69
CA ALA A 628 11.38 0.48 -22.64
C ALA A 628 10.64 -0.85 -22.88
N ASP A 629 11.20 -2.00 -22.47
CA ASP A 629 10.54 -3.30 -22.54
C ASP A 629 9.39 -3.45 -21.52
N ILE A 630 9.29 -2.54 -20.54
CA ILE A 630 8.25 -2.55 -19.51
C ILE A 630 7.13 -1.58 -19.88
N GLU A 631 5.94 -2.13 -20.11
CA GLU A 631 4.74 -1.33 -20.34
C GLU A 631 4.26 -0.63 -19.07
N TYR A 632 3.55 0.48 -19.26
CA TYR A 632 2.94 1.28 -18.19
C TYR A 632 3.95 1.81 -17.15
N PHE A 633 5.23 1.90 -17.51
CA PHE A 633 6.29 2.39 -16.61
C PHE A 633 6.02 3.79 -16.06
N GLU A 634 5.24 4.60 -16.79
CA GLU A 634 4.78 5.94 -16.38
C GLU A 634 3.92 5.92 -15.11
N GLU A 635 3.31 4.78 -14.76
CA GLU A 635 2.55 4.63 -13.51
C GLU A 635 3.43 4.75 -12.27
N ILE A 636 4.70 4.37 -12.38
CA ILE A 636 5.66 4.37 -11.27
C ILE A 636 6.73 5.45 -11.39
N SER A 637 6.86 6.10 -12.55
CA SER A 637 7.89 7.10 -12.80
C SER A 637 7.69 8.43 -12.06
N GLY A 638 6.45 8.78 -11.68
CA GLY A 638 6.17 10.06 -11.04
C GLY A 638 6.42 11.27 -11.98
N GLU A 639 6.08 12.47 -11.52
CA GLU A 639 6.13 13.69 -12.35
C GLU A 639 7.56 14.25 -12.53
N THR A 640 8.51 13.80 -11.71
CA THR A 640 9.88 14.36 -11.65
C THR A 640 10.94 13.50 -12.33
N TRP A 641 10.50 12.42 -12.99
CA TRP A 641 11.40 11.54 -13.69
C TRP A 641 11.90 12.17 -14.98
N THR A 642 13.22 12.16 -15.14
CA THR A 642 13.92 12.73 -16.30
C THR A 642 14.14 11.72 -17.42
N GLY A 643 13.60 10.50 -17.28
CA GLY A 643 13.84 9.39 -18.20
C GLY A 643 14.95 8.42 -17.74
N ASP A 644 15.72 8.74 -16.70
CA ASP A 644 16.77 7.84 -16.21
C ASP A 644 16.25 6.75 -15.27
N CYS A 645 16.76 5.54 -15.42
CA CYS A 645 16.41 4.37 -14.64
C CYS A 645 17.64 3.81 -13.92
N ALA A 646 17.41 3.21 -12.76
CA ALA A 646 18.35 2.32 -12.09
C ALA A 646 17.91 0.88 -12.35
N ILE A 647 18.82 0.06 -12.87
CA ILE A 647 18.59 -1.33 -13.25
C ILE A 647 19.44 -2.21 -12.35
N PHE A 648 18.79 -3.06 -11.56
CA PHE A 648 19.46 -4.08 -10.76
C PHE A 648 19.42 -5.41 -11.52
N LEU A 649 20.60 -5.97 -11.77
CA LEU A 649 20.82 -7.24 -12.46
C LEU A 649 20.95 -8.33 -11.40
N PHE A 650 19.96 -9.23 -11.32
CA PHE A 650 19.87 -10.17 -10.20
C PHE A 650 21.05 -11.15 -10.16
N ASN A 651 21.39 -11.79 -11.29
CA ASN A 651 22.46 -12.79 -11.32
C ASN A 651 23.84 -12.22 -11.00
N SER A 652 24.14 -10.99 -11.43
CA SER A 652 25.44 -10.35 -11.16
C SER A 652 25.48 -9.53 -9.86
N GLY A 653 24.33 -9.26 -9.24
CA GLY A 653 24.21 -8.37 -8.08
C GLY A 653 24.60 -6.91 -8.37
N SER A 654 24.63 -6.50 -9.64
CA SER A 654 25.12 -5.18 -10.07
C SER A 654 23.97 -4.18 -10.27
N LEU A 655 24.28 -2.89 -10.08
CA LEU A 655 23.34 -1.78 -10.29
C LEU A 655 23.89 -0.83 -11.35
N VAL A 656 23.11 -0.58 -12.40
CA VAL A 656 23.47 0.28 -13.53
C VAL A 656 22.47 1.41 -13.69
N ARG A 657 22.94 2.61 -14.05
CA ARG A 657 22.07 3.73 -14.45
C ARG A 657 21.98 3.78 -15.97
N LEU A 658 20.76 3.86 -16.50
CA LEU A 658 20.51 3.84 -17.93
C LEU A 658 19.30 4.74 -18.28
N PRO A 659 19.32 5.52 -19.37
CA PRO A 659 18.11 6.21 -19.84
C PRO A 659 17.04 5.20 -20.27
N LYS A 660 15.76 5.64 -20.34
CA LYS A 660 14.61 4.79 -20.70
C LYS A 660 14.85 3.99 -21.99
N GLU A 661 15.38 4.66 -23.01
CA GLU A 661 15.67 4.10 -24.33
C GLU A 661 17.04 3.42 -24.42
N GLY A 662 17.83 3.41 -23.35
CA GLY A 662 19.09 2.69 -23.31
C GLY A 662 18.86 1.18 -23.20
N TYR A 663 19.90 0.40 -23.50
CA TYR A 663 19.85 -1.06 -23.38
C TYR A 663 21.12 -1.65 -22.75
N LEU A 664 21.00 -2.88 -22.28
CA LEU A 664 22.09 -3.77 -21.85
C LEU A 664 22.07 -5.02 -22.72
N ASP A 665 23.25 -5.49 -23.14
CA ASP A 665 23.40 -6.76 -23.82
C ASP A 665 23.40 -7.91 -22.80
N VAL A 666 22.70 -8.99 -23.13
CA VAL A 666 22.56 -10.19 -22.29
C VAL A 666 22.80 -11.40 -23.16
N SER A 667 23.53 -12.39 -22.65
CA SER A 667 23.76 -13.68 -23.31
C SER A 667 23.30 -14.81 -22.41
N LEU A 668 22.54 -15.76 -22.97
CA LEU A 668 21.96 -16.88 -22.24
C LEU A 668 22.14 -18.19 -23.01
N GLY A 669 22.65 -19.23 -22.34
CA GLY A 669 22.57 -20.61 -22.82
C GLY A 669 21.14 -21.17 -22.76
N VAL A 670 20.92 -22.33 -23.37
CA VAL A 670 19.64 -23.04 -23.34
C VAL A 670 19.16 -23.23 -21.90
N LEU A 671 17.87 -22.97 -21.62
CA LEU A 671 17.25 -23.07 -20.29
C LEU A 671 17.84 -22.13 -19.22
N GLN A 672 18.66 -21.15 -19.60
CA GLN A 672 19.10 -20.08 -18.69
C GLN A 672 18.13 -18.90 -18.72
N CYS A 673 18.10 -18.17 -17.60
CA CYS A 673 17.31 -16.97 -17.43
C CYS A 673 17.99 -15.95 -16.51
N ASP A 674 17.53 -14.70 -16.55
CA ASP A 674 17.94 -13.64 -15.62
C ASP A 674 16.75 -12.71 -15.31
N VAL A 675 16.87 -11.94 -14.23
CA VAL A 675 15.86 -11.00 -13.74
C VAL A 675 16.44 -9.61 -13.57
N PHE A 676 15.73 -8.62 -14.11
CA PHE A 676 16.08 -7.22 -14.02
C PHE A 676 15.01 -6.48 -13.24
N THR A 677 15.41 -5.79 -12.18
CA THR A 677 14.53 -4.84 -11.47
C THR A 677 14.86 -3.43 -11.93
N ILE A 678 13.88 -2.74 -12.51
CA ILE A 678 14.08 -1.46 -13.20
C ILE A 678 13.27 -0.38 -12.46
N SER A 679 13.95 0.57 -11.82
CA SER A 679 13.29 1.62 -11.04
C SER A 679 13.58 3.01 -11.61
N PRO A 680 12.56 3.89 -11.73
CA PRO A 680 12.76 5.25 -12.21
C PRO A 680 13.59 6.07 -11.21
N ILE A 681 14.62 6.77 -11.70
CA ILE A 681 15.41 7.68 -10.89
C ILE A 681 14.64 8.99 -10.76
N MET A 682 13.94 9.14 -9.64
CA MET A 682 13.19 10.34 -9.30
C MET A 682 14.04 11.28 -8.45
N PHE A 683 14.09 12.55 -8.83
CA PHE A 683 14.60 13.61 -7.96
C PHE A 683 13.45 14.12 -7.08
N GLY A 684 13.69 14.24 -5.77
CA GLY A 684 12.68 14.76 -4.86
C GLY A 684 12.46 16.26 -5.08
N VAL A 685 11.21 16.72 -4.98
CA VAL A 685 10.88 18.14 -5.17
C VAL A 685 10.92 18.86 -3.83
N THR A 686 11.56 20.02 -3.78
CA THR A 686 11.41 20.89 -2.62
C THR A 686 9.94 21.34 -2.49
N PRO A 687 9.38 21.48 -1.27
CA PRO A 687 8.04 22.00 -1.08
C PRO A 687 7.76 23.30 -1.86
N LYS A 688 6.51 23.49 -2.29
CA LYS A 688 6.07 24.73 -2.97
C LYS A 688 6.25 25.95 -2.05
N GLY A 689 6.40 27.14 -2.61
CA GLY A 689 6.56 28.37 -1.84
C GLY A 689 7.44 29.41 -2.53
N THR A 690 7.67 30.54 -1.86
CA THR A 690 8.40 31.70 -2.40
C THR A 690 9.53 32.10 -1.47
N PHE A 691 10.64 32.62 -2.00
CA PHE A 691 11.71 33.17 -1.16
C PHE A 691 11.48 34.63 -0.77
N GLY A 692 10.45 35.30 -1.30
CA GLY A 692 10.18 36.70 -0.99
C GLY A 692 11.31 37.64 -1.44
N TRP A 693 11.58 38.68 -0.64
CA TRP A 693 12.58 39.70 -0.94
C TRP A 693 14.03 39.16 -0.88
N PRO A 694 14.98 39.69 -1.66
CA PRO A 694 16.39 39.34 -1.51
C PRO A 694 16.87 39.55 -0.06
N LEU A 695 17.66 38.60 0.46
CA LEU A 695 18.26 38.58 1.80
C LEU A 695 17.27 38.48 2.98
N LEU A 696 16.31 39.40 3.10
CA LEU A 696 15.32 39.43 4.20
C LEU A 696 14.20 38.39 4.03
N GLY A 697 13.95 38.00 2.78
CA GLY A 697 12.91 37.07 2.42
C GLY A 697 11.53 37.51 2.88
N GLU A 698 10.89 36.66 3.67
CA GLU A 698 9.56 36.90 4.23
C GLU A 698 9.59 37.09 5.76
N THR A 699 10.79 37.29 6.34
CA THR A 699 11.00 37.34 7.79
C THR A 699 10.08 38.37 8.48
N LEU A 700 9.92 39.58 7.92
CA LEU A 700 9.07 40.62 8.53
C LEU A 700 7.58 40.22 8.52
N SER A 701 7.11 39.61 7.44
CA SER A 701 5.74 39.12 7.33
C SER A 701 5.47 37.96 8.28
N PHE A 702 6.44 37.04 8.42
CA PHE A 702 6.39 35.91 9.35
C PHE A 702 6.37 36.37 10.82
N LEU A 703 7.12 37.43 11.17
CA LEU A 703 7.18 37.98 12.53
C LEU A 703 6.04 38.95 12.87
N ARG A 704 5.08 39.16 11.95
CA ARG A 704 4.00 40.13 12.17
C ARG A 704 3.14 39.72 13.38
N PRO A 705 2.86 40.65 14.32
CA PRO A 705 2.08 40.35 15.51
C PRO A 705 0.65 39.90 15.16
N HIS A 706 0.16 38.91 15.89
CA HIS A 706 -1.20 38.37 15.75
C HIS A 706 -1.68 37.79 17.07
N SER A 707 -2.98 37.51 17.21
CA SER A 707 -3.54 36.91 18.42
C SER A 707 -2.89 35.56 18.72
N SER A 708 -2.55 35.28 19.98
CA SER A 708 -1.84 34.05 20.39
C SER A 708 -2.60 32.77 20.04
N ASN A 709 -3.93 32.80 20.13
CA ASN A 709 -4.87 31.73 19.78
C ASN A 709 -5.17 31.64 18.28
N SER A 710 -4.40 32.33 17.43
CA SER A 710 -4.49 32.26 15.98
C SER A 710 -3.15 31.88 15.37
N LEU A 711 -3.20 31.40 14.11
CA LEU A 711 -2.01 31.12 13.31
C LEU A 711 -1.33 32.37 12.75
N GLY A 712 -2.02 33.51 12.74
CA GLY A 712 -1.60 34.70 12.02
C GLY A 712 -1.80 34.56 10.51
N THR A 713 -1.94 35.71 9.84
CA THR A 713 -2.26 35.77 8.40
C THR A 713 -1.18 35.13 7.54
N PHE A 714 0.10 35.32 7.88
CA PHE A 714 1.21 34.76 7.12
C PHE A 714 1.11 33.23 6.96
N LEU A 715 0.94 32.49 8.06
CA LEU A 715 0.87 31.04 8.03
C LEU A 715 -0.43 30.56 7.38
N GLN A 716 -1.55 31.24 7.63
CA GLN A 716 -2.84 30.91 7.01
C GLN A 716 -2.78 31.04 5.49
N ASP A 717 -2.27 32.17 4.99
CA ASP A 717 -2.15 32.45 3.55
C ASP A 717 -1.22 31.44 2.86
N HIS A 718 -0.07 31.13 3.49
CA HIS A 718 0.89 30.18 2.93
C HIS A 718 0.36 28.76 2.93
N CYS A 719 -0.29 28.31 4.01
CA CYS A 719 -0.90 26.98 4.07
C CYS A 719 -2.00 26.82 3.03
N SER A 720 -2.79 27.87 2.80
CA SER A 720 -3.84 27.89 1.78
C SER A 720 -3.27 27.82 0.35
N ARG A 721 -2.19 28.56 0.06
CA ARG A 721 -1.58 28.63 -1.27
C ARG A 721 -0.69 27.44 -1.63
N TYR A 722 0.11 26.97 -0.68
CA TYR A 722 1.20 26.03 -0.94
C TYR A 722 1.02 24.68 -0.24
N GLY A 723 0.03 24.55 0.65
CA GLY A 723 -0.16 23.38 1.51
C GLY A 723 0.54 23.52 2.86
N LYS A 724 0.33 22.54 3.76
CA LYS A 724 0.84 22.56 5.15
C LYS A 724 2.38 22.50 5.26
N VAL A 725 3.08 22.20 4.17
CA VAL A 725 4.55 22.20 4.13
C VAL A 725 4.97 23.05 2.95
N PHE A 726 5.75 24.11 3.19
CA PHE A 726 6.13 25.06 2.16
C PHE A 726 7.56 25.59 2.36
N LYS A 727 8.18 26.07 1.29
CA LYS A 727 9.48 26.76 1.36
C LYS A 727 9.29 28.28 1.51
N SER A 728 10.20 28.90 2.26
CA SER A 728 10.34 30.34 2.42
C SER A 728 11.81 30.74 2.60
N HIS A 729 12.10 32.04 2.68
CA HIS A 729 13.39 32.55 3.13
C HIS A 729 13.17 33.33 4.44
N LEU A 730 13.57 32.73 5.55
CA LEU A 730 13.32 33.27 6.89
C LEU A 730 14.64 33.36 7.66
N PHE A 731 14.82 34.45 8.40
CA PHE A 731 16.01 34.69 9.21
C PHE A 731 17.33 34.59 8.41
N CYS A 732 17.33 35.16 7.20
CA CYS A 732 18.44 35.13 6.25
C CYS A 732 18.87 33.71 5.83
N SER A 733 17.93 32.77 5.73
CA SER A 733 18.22 31.40 5.30
C SER A 733 17.05 30.77 4.54
N PRO A 734 17.32 29.93 3.52
CA PRO A 734 16.28 29.10 2.90
C PRO A 734 15.72 28.15 3.96
N THR A 735 14.39 28.14 4.06
CA THR A 735 13.68 27.55 5.20
C THR A 735 12.47 26.75 4.72
N ILE A 736 12.33 25.52 5.20
CA ILE A 736 11.07 24.78 5.10
C ILE A 736 10.22 25.11 6.34
N VAL A 737 8.97 25.51 6.13
CA VAL A 737 8.00 25.72 7.22
C VAL A 737 7.04 24.53 7.21
N SER A 738 6.85 23.92 8.38
CA SER A 738 6.00 22.74 8.54
C SER A 738 4.87 23.01 9.54
N CYS A 739 3.67 23.11 8.99
CA CYS A 739 2.40 23.11 9.71
C CYS A 739 1.77 21.69 9.73
N ASP A 740 2.50 20.68 9.25
CA ASP A 740 2.06 19.29 9.17
C ASP A 740 2.43 18.49 10.44
N GLN A 741 1.47 17.76 10.99
CA GLN A 741 1.64 17.00 12.23
C GLN A 741 2.69 15.90 12.09
N GLU A 742 2.65 15.12 11.01
CA GLU A 742 3.52 13.97 10.82
C GLU A 742 4.96 14.40 10.58
N LEU A 743 5.15 15.44 9.76
CA LEU A 743 6.48 16.02 9.52
C LEU A 743 7.05 16.65 10.79
N ASN A 744 6.24 17.39 11.57
CA ASN A 744 6.70 17.96 12.84
C ASN A 744 7.17 16.87 13.81
N TYR A 745 6.37 15.81 13.96
CA TYR A 745 6.76 14.67 14.79
C TYR A 745 8.04 13.99 14.26
N PHE A 746 8.13 13.74 12.95
CA PHE A 746 9.31 13.15 12.32
C PHE A 746 10.59 13.99 12.53
N ILE A 747 10.50 15.32 12.41
CA ILE A 747 11.62 16.24 12.67
C ILE A 747 12.09 16.11 14.11
N LEU A 748 11.15 16.20 15.07
CA LEU A 748 11.49 16.19 16.50
C LEU A 748 12.11 14.86 16.94
N GLN A 749 11.62 13.72 16.42
CA GLN A 749 12.15 12.39 16.76
C GLN A 749 13.53 12.10 16.14
N ASN A 750 13.89 12.79 15.06
CA ASN A 750 15.17 12.58 14.34
C ASN A 750 16.21 13.69 14.60
N GLU A 751 16.11 14.36 15.76
CA GLU A 751 17.14 15.27 16.26
C GLU A 751 18.50 14.55 16.39
N ASP A 752 19.58 15.25 16.02
CA ASP A 752 20.97 14.78 15.94
C ASP A 752 21.20 13.60 14.96
N ARG A 753 20.18 13.17 14.20
CA ARG A 753 20.29 12.14 13.13
C ARG A 753 20.07 12.71 11.73
N LEU A 754 18.91 13.33 11.53
CA LEU A 754 18.50 13.94 10.25
C LEU A 754 18.41 15.46 10.38
N PHE A 755 18.05 15.95 11.56
CA PHE A 755 17.89 17.35 11.87
C PHE A 755 18.70 17.74 13.09
N GLN A 756 18.99 19.02 13.24
CA GLN A 756 19.70 19.55 14.40
C GLN A 756 19.16 20.93 14.78
N CYS A 757 19.10 21.22 16.08
CA CYS A 757 18.80 22.54 16.64
C CYS A 757 19.66 23.63 15.99
N SER A 758 19.02 24.72 15.54
CA SER A 758 19.72 25.73 14.76
C SER A 758 19.08 27.11 14.88
N TYR A 759 19.03 27.66 16.09
CA TYR A 759 18.54 29.02 16.34
C TYR A 759 19.40 30.09 15.65
N PRO A 760 18.82 31.26 15.30
CA PRO A 760 19.54 32.39 14.72
C PRO A 760 20.81 32.77 15.51
N LYS A 761 21.90 33.08 14.81
CA LYS A 761 23.21 33.40 15.42
C LYS A 761 23.13 34.47 16.52
N PRO A 762 22.32 35.53 16.40
CA PRO A 762 22.27 36.53 17.47
C PRO A 762 21.78 36.02 18.82
N ILE A 763 20.93 35.00 18.85
CA ILE A 763 20.49 34.37 20.10
C ILE A 763 21.69 33.80 20.88
N HIS A 764 22.76 33.39 20.18
CA HIS A 764 23.97 32.83 20.78
C HIS A 764 24.76 33.87 21.57
N GLY A 765 24.69 35.16 21.19
CA GLY A 765 25.37 36.23 21.94
C GLY A 765 24.73 36.47 23.32
N VAL A 766 23.40 36.30 23.41
CA VAL A 766 22.64 36.49 24.65
C VAL A 766 22.65 35.20 25.48
N LEU A 767 22.29 34.05 24.91
CA LEU A 767 22.25 32.75 25.61
C LEU A 767 23.63 32.12 25.83
N GLY A 768 24.64 32.55 25.08
CA GLY A 768 26.02 32.05 25.14
C GLY A 768 26.21 30.65 24.57
N LYS A 769 27.48 30.32 24.39
CA LYS A 769 27.92 29.13 23.64
C LYS A 769 27.60 27.80 24.33
N SER A 770 27.48 27.80 25.67
CA SER A 770 27.22 26.60 26.47
C SER A 770 25.74 26.41 26.85
N SER A 771 24.83 27.23 26.32
CA SER A 771 23.39 27.08 26.57
C SER A 771 22.83 25.80 25.93
N MET A 772 21.92 25.12 26.62
CA MET A 772 21.24 23.91 26.16
C MET A 772 20.39 24.15 24.89
N LEU A 773 19.98 25.40 24.63
CA LEU A 773 19.30 25.80 23.38
C LEU A 773 20.26 25.96 22.20
N VAL A 774 21.56 26.10 22.45
CA VAL A 774 22.60 26.36 21.45
C VAL A 774 23.47 25.13 21.18
N VAL A 775 23.90 24.43 22.23
CA VAL A 775 24.76 23.24 22.11
C VAL A 775 24.02 22.07 21.46
N VAL A 776 24.77 21.19 20.81
CA VAL A 776 24.28 20.02 20.04
C VAL A 776 25.11 18.77 20.37
N GLY A 777 24.64 17.59 19.95
CA GLY A 777 25.38 16.34 20.15
C GLY A 777 25.62 15.98 21.61
N ASP A 778 26.81 15.47 21.93
CA ASP A 778 27.10 14.89 23.25
C ASP A 778 27.15 15.94 24.38
N THR A 779 27.57 17.17 24.08
CA THR A 779 27.50 18.29 25.04
C THR A 779 26.05 18.55 25.47
N HIS A 780 25.12 18.57 24.50
CA HIS A 780 23.69 18.72 24.80
C HIS A 780 23.16 17.52 25.59
N LYS A 781 23.49 16.28 25.20
CA LYS A 781 23.06 15.08 25.94
C LYS A 781 23.52 15.12 27.40
N ARG A 782 24.77 15.53 27.66
CA ARG A 782 25.32 15.67 29.01
C ARG A 782 24.57 16.71 29.84
N LEU A 783 24.45 17.94 29.33
CA LEU A 783 23.72 19.02 30.00
C LEU A 783 22.26 18.65 30.28
N ARG A 784 21.60 18.03 29.29
CA ARG A 784 20.23 17.53 29.41
C ARG A 784 20.10 16.44 30.47
N SER A 785 21.03 15.49 30.52
CA SER A 785 21.01 14.41 31.52
C SER A 785 21.07 14.97 32.93
N VAL A 786 21.90 16.00 33.14
CA VAL A 786 21.99 16.72 34.41
C VAL A 786 20.66 17.42 34.71
N ALA A 787 20.07 18.12 33.75
CA ALA A 787 18.76 18.76 33.90
C ALA A 787 17.67 17.76 34.34
N LEU A 788 17.56 16.63 33.65
CA LEU A 788 16.56 15.60 33.93
C LEU A 788 16.79 14.94 35.30
N SER A 789 18.03 14.63 35.64
CA SER A 789 18.39 14.07 36.95
C SER A 789 18.02 15.02 38.08
N LEU A 790 18.30 16.31 37.90
CA LEU A 790 17.99 17.35 38.86
C LEU A 790 16.47 17.48 39.06
N VAL A 791 15.71 17.67 37.98
CA VAL A 791 14.24 17.78 38.03
C VAL A 791 13.59 16.52 38.63
N SER A 792 14.05 15.33 38.24
CA SER A 792 13.51 14.07 38.76
C SER A 792 13.76 13.90 40.26
N THR A 793 14.88 14.43 40.75
CA THR A 793 15.29 14.31 42.16
C THR A 793 14.59 15.34 43.04
N THR A 794 14.20 16.51 42.51
CA THR A 794 13.60 17.59 43.30
C THR A 794 12.08 17.65 43.25
N LYS A 795 11.45 17.31 42.13
CA LYS A 795 10.01 17.57 41.90
C LYS A 795 9.06 17.00 42.97
N SER A 796 9.43 15.90 43.64
CA SER A 796 8.63 15.22 44.65
C SER A 796 9.15 15.39 46.08
N LYS A 797 10.21 16.19 46.30
CA LYS A 797 10.74 16.43 47.64
C LYS A 797 9.74 17.31 48.43
N PRO A 798 9.38 16.96 49.68
CA PRO A 798 8.47 17.76 50.49
C PRO A 798 8.90 19.22 50.61
N ASP A 799 10.20 19.46 50.88
CA ASP A 799 10.74 20.82 50.99
C ASP A 799 10.54 21.66 49.71
N TYR A 800 10.68 21.03 48.54
CA TYR A 800 10.48 21.68 47.24
C TYR A 800 9.02 22.12 47.06
N LEU A 801 8.09 21.20 47.33
CA LEU A 801 6.66 21.45 47.22
C LEU A 801 6.19 22.51 48.23
N ASN A 802 6.69 22.44 49.46
CA ASN A 802 6.41 23.41 50.51
C ASN A 802 6.92 24.81 50.14
N ASP A 803 8.07 24.90 49.46
CA ASP A 803 8.62 26.17 48.99
C ASP A 803 7.76 26.80 47.88
N ILE A 804 7.30 26.00 46.91
CA ILE A 804 6.36 26.46 45.87
C ILE A 804 5.09 26.97 46.52
N GLU A 805 4.48 26.16 47.37
CA GLU A 805 3.22 26.49 48.00
C GLU A 805 3.35 27.70 48.93
N GLY A 806 4.39 27.73 49.77
CA GLY A 806 4.66 28.85 50.67
C GLY A 806 4.84 30.16 49.90
N THR A 807 5.53 30.12 48.75
CA THR A 807 5.69 31.29 47.89
C THR A 807 4.35 31.70 47.27
N ALA A 808 3.52 30.75 46.82
CA ALA A 808 2.18 31.05 46.29
C ALA A 808 1.29 31.72 47.34
N ILE A 809 1.27 31.17 48.57
CA ILE A 809 0.52 31.73 49.71
C ILE A 809 1.01 33.15 50.03
N GLN A 810 2.31 33.38 50.09
CA GLN A 810 2.88 34.71 50.37
C GLN A 810 2.47 35.74 49.32
N ILE A 811 2.53 35.39 48.03
CA ILE A 811 2.11 36.26 46.93
C ILE A 811 0.62 36.58 47.04
N LEU A 812 -0.23 35.56 47.19
CA LEU A 812 -1.68 35.75 47.28
C LEU A 812 -2.13 36.48 48.56
N HIS A 813 -1.43 36.28 49.69
CA HIS A 813 -1.67 37.06 50.91
C HIS A 813 -1.38 38.55 50.71
N SER A 814 -0.39 38.90 49.89
CA SER A 814 -0.08 40.30 49.57
C SER A 814 -1.18 41.01 48.75
N TRP A 815 -2.20 40.28 48.29
CA TRP A 815 -3.36 40.82 47.58
C TRP A 815 -4.49 41.22 48.53
N ARG A 816 -4.44 40.83 49.81
CA ARG A 816 -5.47 41.21 50.79
C ARG A 816 -5.56 42.74 50.90
N GLY A 817 -6.77 43.28 50.74
CA GLY A 817 -7.02 44.73 50.74
C GLY A 817 -6.77 45.44 49.41
N LYS A 818 -6.26 44.75 48.38
CA LYS A 818 -6.17 45.30 47.02
C LYS A 818 -7.47 45.03 46.25
N GLN A 819 -7.94 46.02 45.48
CA GLN A 819 -9.07 45.85 44.57
C GLN A 819 -8.66 45.36 43.18
N GLN A 820 -7.41 45.63 42.78
CA GLN A 820 -6.88 45.31 41.46
C GLN A 820 -5.42 44.85 41.54
N VAL A 821 -5.04 43.89 40.70
CA VAL A 821 -3.65 43.40 40.54
C VAL A 821 -3.31 43.24 39.06
N ILE A 822 -2.04 43.44 38.71
CA ILE A 822 -1.51 43.13 37.37
C ILE A 822 -0.97 41.70 37.42
N PHE A 823 -1.72 40.74 36.87
CA PHE A 823 -1.44 39.33 37.12
C PHE A 823 -0.10 38.86 36.55
N CYS A 824 0.31 39.37 35.38
CA CYS A 824 1.58 38.97 34.79
C CYS A 824 2.77 39.32 35.69
N ASP A 825 2.71 40.46 36.39
CA ASP A 825 3.79 40.89 37.29
C ASP A 825 3.84 40.01 38.54
N GLU A 826 2.67 39.67 39.09
CA GLU A 826 2.55 38.77 40.25
C GLU A 826 3.00 37.33 39.89
N ALA A 827 2.63 36.82 38.72
CA ALA A 827 3.04 35.51 38.22
C ALA A 827 4.56 35.45 37.95
N ARG A 828 5.13 36.51 37.36
CA ARG A 828 6.59 36.64 37.18
C ARG A 828 7.30 36.71 38.53
N LYS A 829 6.78 37.47 39.49
CA LYS A 829 7.35 37.54 40.84
C LYS A 829 7.33 36.18 41.53
N PHE A 830 6.21 35.46 41.46
CA PHE A 830 6.09 34.09 41.99
C PHE A 830 7.13 33.15 41.37
N THR A 831 7.13 33.03 40.05
CA THR A 831 8.03 32.10 39.33
C THR A 831 9.50 32.45 39.50
N PHE A 832 9.86 33.74 39.53
CA PHE A 832 11.23 34.18 39.82
C PHE A 832 11.67 33.75 41.22
N ASN A 833 10.84 34.01 42.23
CA ASN A 833 11.14 33.67 43.62
C ASN A 833 11.28 32.16 43.80
N VAL A 834 10.46 31.36 43.11
CA VAL A 834 10.60 29.90 43.10
C VAL A 834 11.93 29.52 42.44
N ILE A 835 12.18 29.91 41.18
CA ILE A 835 13.35 29.42 40.46
C ILE A 835 14.68 29.89 41.07
N ILE A 836 14.75 31.12 41.61
CA ILE A 836 15.98 31.64 42.23
C ILE A 836 16.31 30.89 43.53
N LYS A 837 15.29 30.59 44.34
CA LYS A 837 15.44 29.80 45.56
C LYS A 837 15.84 28.38 45.24
N GLN A 838 15.25 27.79 44.21
CA GLN A 838 15.57 26.42 43.82
C GLN A 838 16.97 26.30 43.25
N VAL A 839 17.32 27.14 42.27
CA VAL A 839 18.57 27.01 41.51
C VAL A 839 19.78 27.58 42.25
N LEU A 840 19.61 28.63 43.05
CA LEU A 840 20.71 29.32 43.74
C LEU A 840 20.60 29.33 45.27
N GLY A 841 19.49 28.87 45.85
CA GLY A 841 19.30 28.87 47.30
C GLY A 841 19.06 30.25 47.91
N LEU A 842 18.78 31.27 47.09
CA LEU A 842 18.60 32.66 47.52
C LEU A 842 17.14 32.97 47.87
N THR A 843 16.91 33.84 48.85
CA THR A 843 15.59 34.36 49.18
C THR A 843 15.30 35.73 48.54
N PRO A 844 14.03 36.16 48.43
CA PRO A 844 13.66 37.42 47.77
C PRO A 844 14.21 38.69 48.42
N ASP A 845 14.55 38.64 49.70
CA ASP A 845 15.07 39.75 50.51
C ASP A 845 16.59 39.94 50.38
N GLU A 846 17.31 39.01 49.75
CA GLU A 846 18.75 39.11 49.56
C GLU A 846 19.11 40.13 48.45
N PRO A 847 20.09 41.03 48.67
CA PRO A 847 20.51 42.02 47.65
C PRO A 847 20.98 41.40 46.32
N GLN A 848 21.53 40.18 46.39
CA GLN A 848 21.97 39.43 45.22
C GLN A 848 20.79 39.07 44.30
N THR A 849 19.64 38.72 44.87
CA THR A 849 18.41 38.37 44.15
C THR A 849 17.91 39.54 43.30
N THR A 850 17.85 40.74 43.88
CA THR A 850 17.44 41.96 43.17
C THR A 850 18.37 42.28 42.00
N LYS A 851 19.69 42.19 42.22
CA LYS A 851 20.69 42.44 41.17
C LYS A 851 20.59 41.44 40.03
N ILE A 852 20.40 40.16 40.33
CA ILE A 852 20.19 39.11 39.32
C ILE A 852 18.91 39.41 38.53
N LEU A 853 17.81 39.79 39.19
CA LEU A 853 16.54 40.11 38.53
C LEU A 853 16.68 41.28 37.54
N GLU A 854 17.30 42.39 37.95
CA GLU A 854 17.49 43.57 37.08
C GLU A 854 18.30 43.27 35.82
N ASP A 855 19.44 42.58 35.99
CA ASP A 855 20.25 42.17 34.85
C ASP A 855 19.53 41.12 34.00
N PHE A 856 18.77 40.21 34.61
CA PHE A 856 18.03 39.18 33.91
C PHE A 856 16.87 39.75 33.08
N LEU A 857 16.16 40.77 33.58
CA LEU A 857 15.17 41.51 32.80
C LEU A 857 15.81 42.24 31.62
N THR A 858 17.01 42.80 31.80
CA THR A 858 17.79 43.42 30.72
C THR A 858 18.20 42.38 29.67
N PHE A 859 18.63 41.20 30.11
CA PHE A 859 18.93 40.04 29.28
C PHE A 859 17.71 39.62 28.44
N MET A 860 16.54 39.49 29.07
CA MET A 860 15.30 39.09 28.41
C MET A 860 14.87 40.10 27.33
N ARG A 861 14.92 41.39 27.65
CA ARG A 861 14.60 42.46 26.69
C ARG A 861 15.47 42.41 25.43
N GLY A 862 16.76 42.09 25.56
CA GLY A 862 17.63 41.97 24.39
C GLY A 862 17.44 40.67 23.61
N LEU A 863 17.05 39.57 24.27
CA LEU A 863 16.74 38.29 23.61
C LEU A 863 15.59 38.43 22.60
N ILE A 864 14.59 39.27 22.92
CA ILE A 864 13.43 39.54 22.07
C ILE A 864 13.59 40.77 21.16
N SER A 865 14.74 41.46 21.22
CA SER A 865 14.99 42.68 20.44
C SER A 865 15.63 42.41 19.08
N PHE A 866 15.64 43.42 18.21
CA PHE A 866 16.36 43.34 16.96
C PHE A 866 17.89 43.22 17.21
N PRO A 867 18.57 42.22 16.63
CA PRO A 867 19.90 41.79 17.06
C PRO A 867 21.07 42.62 16.52
N LEU A 868 21.11 43.91 16.85
CA LEU A 868 22.21 44.81 16.47
C LEU A 868 23.12 45.07 17.66
N TYR A 869 24.39 44.62 17.57
CA TYR A 869 25.40 44.88 18.59
C TYR A 869 26.00 46.28 18.41
N ILE A 870 25.21 47.30 18.70
CA ILE A 870 25.62 48.71 18.70
C ILE A 870 25.46 49.22 20.14
N PRO A 871 26.48 49.89 20.73
CA PRO A 871 26.35 50.46 22.07
C PRO A 871 25.05 51.27 22.21
N GLY A 872 24.28 51.00 23.27
CA GLY A 872 22.97 51.65 23.50
C GLY A 872 21.76 50.90 22.92
N THR A 873 21.92 49.84 22.13
CA THR A 873 20.79 48.99 21.74
C THR A 873 20.36 48.03 22.85
N PRO A 874 19.11 47.54 22.86
CA PRO A 874 18.68 46.51 23.80
C PRO A 874 19.51 45.22 23.70
N TYR A 875 19.91 44.81 22.49
CA TYR A 875 20.74 43.63 22.27
C TYR A 875 22.14 43.77 22.89
N ALA A 876 22.84 44.89 22.66
CA ALA A 876 24.16 45.12 23.25
C ALA A 876 24.10 45.14 24.79
N ARG A 877 23.06 45.78 25.36
CA ARG A 877 22.82 45.77 26.81
C ARG A 877 22.59 44.36 27.36
N ALA A 878 21.87 43.49 26.65
CA ALA A 878 21.63 42.12 27.10
C ALA A 878 22.89 41.25 27.11
N VAL A 879 23.78 41.41 26.12
CA VAL A 879 25.08 40.70 26.10
C VAL A 879 25.96 41.15 27.27
N GLN A 880 25.93 42.44 27.62
CA GLN A 880 26.62 42.95 28.81
C GLN A 880 25.97 42.43 30.11
N ALA A 881 24.63 42.43 30.19
CA ALA A 881 23.89 41.89 31.32
C ALA A 881 24.21 40.41 31.55
N ARG A 882 24.26 39.60 30.49
CA ARG A 882 24.72 38.21 30.53
C ARG A 882 26.07 38.07 31.25
N THR A 883 27.03 38.94 30.93
CA THR A 883 28.38 38.90 31.50
C THR A 883 28.36 39.23 33.00
N ARG A 884 27.54 40.21 33.41
CA ARG A 884 27.35 40.55 34.82
C ARG A 884 26.66 39.44 35.60
N ILE A 885 25.57 38.86 35.08
CA ILE A 885 24.88 37.73 35.74
C ILE A 885 25.83 36.53 35.89
N SER A 886 26.59 36.22 34.84
CA SER A 886 27.58 35.13 34.88
C SER A 886 28.63 35.36 35.97
N SER A 887 29.08 36.59 36.15
CA SER A 887 30.04 36.96 37.20
C SER A 887 29.44 36.81 38.60
N THR A 888 28.19 37.26 38.79
CA THR A 888 27.45 37.09 40.05
C THR A 888 27.25 35.61 40.39
N ILE A 889 26.83 34.78 39.43
CA ILE A 889 26.65 33.34 39.63
C ILE A 889 27.98 32.66 40.00
N LYS A 890 29.08 33.01 39.33
CA LYS A 890 30.41 32.48 39.67
C LYS A 890 30.83 32.85 41.10
N ALA A 891 30.55 34.07 41.54
CA ALA A 891 30.82 34.48 42.92
C ALA A 891 30.01 33.64 43.93
N ILE A 892 28.73 33.37 43.65
CA ILE A 892 27.88 32.50 44.47
C ILE A 892 28.42 31.06 44.53
N PHE A 893 28.89 30.52 43.39
CA PHE A 893 29.49 29.19 43.35
C PHE A 893 30.74 29.09 44.21
N GLU A 894 31.63 30.09 44.15
CA GLU A 894 32.85 30.12 44.93
C GLU A 894 32.58 30.27 46.43
N GLU A 895 31.62 31.12 46.81
CA GLU A 895 31.17 31.24 48.21
C GLU A 895 30.63 29.90 48.72
N ARG A 896 29.82 29.20 47.91
CA ARG A 896 29.24 27.90 48.28
C ARG A 896 30.30 26.82 48.44
N LYS A 897 31.31 26.78 47.56
CA LYS A 897 32.45 25.85 47.65
C LYS A 897 33.28 26.08 48.91
N ARG A 898 33.52 27.33 49.31
CA ARG A 898 34.28 27.66 50.54
C ARG A 898 33.56 27.21 51.81
N ASN A 899 32.24 27.23 51.82
CA ASN A 899 31.42 26.94 53.00
C ASN A 899 31.02 25.46 53.15
N ARG A 900 31.52 24.55 52.30
CA ARG A 900 31.13 23.12 52.23
C ARG A 900 31.37 22.29 53.51
N GLY A 901 32.09 22.83 54.50
CA GLY A 901 32.43 22.15 55.76
C GLY A 901 31.73 22.64 57.04
N TYR A 902 31.04 23.79 57.01
CA TYR A 902 30.59 24.48 58.24
C TYR A 902 29.09 24.39 58.55
N SER A 903 28.24 23.79 57.70
CA SER A 903 26.80 23.66 58.00
C SER A 903 26.14 22.39 57.45
N LYS A 904 25.31 21.72 58.27
CA LYS A 904 24.27 20.78 57.81
C LYS A 904 23.16 21.58 57.10
N ARG A 905 23.38 22.07 55.88
CA ARG A 905 22.32 22.67 55.05
C ARG A 905 21.81 21.64 54.02
N LYS A 906 20.50 21.69 53.77
CA LYS A 906 19.72 20.76 52.91
C LYS A 906 20.24 20.74 51.46
N SER A 907 20.13 19.61 50.76
CA SER A 907 20.60 19.48 49.36
C SER A 907 19.69 20.21 48.36
N ASP A 908 20.05 21.45 48.04
CA ASP A 908 19.42 22.27 46.98
C ASP A 908 20.00 21.94 45.59
N PHE A 909 19.38 22.52 44.54
CA PHE A 909 19.75 22.27 43.13
C PHE A 909 21.20 22.70 42.86
N LEU A 910 21.67 23.75 43.55
CA LEU A 910 23.03 24.24 43.49
C LEU A 910 24.03 23.22 44.03
N GLU A 911 23.77 22.60 45.19
CA GLU A 911 24.66 21.59 45.77
C GLU A 911 24.81 20.37 44.84
N ILE A 912 23.69 19.92 44.26
CA ILE A 912 23.71 18.83 43.29
C ILE A 912 24.49 19.25 42.04
N LEU A 913 24.24 20.44 41.47
CA LEU A 913 24.99 20.95 40.30
C LEU A 913 26.49 21.08 40.58
N LEU A 914 26.89 21.49 41.78
CA LEU A 914 28.29 21.59 42.18
C LEU A 914 28.95 20.21 42.34
N SER A 915 28.20 19.17 42.74
CA SER A 915 28.68 17.78 42.80
C SER A 915 28.89 17.12 41.43
N VAL A 916 28.39 17.73 40.35
CA VAL A 916 28.54 17.20 38.98
C VAL A 916 29.93 17.54 38.46
N ASN A 917 30.83 16.55 38.47
CA ASN A 917 32.24 16.72 38.08
C ASN A 917 32.48 16.79 36.56
N ASN A 918 31.51 16.35 35.75
CA ASN A 918 31.65 16.29 34.29
C ASN A 918 31.17 17.55 33.55
N LEU A 919 30.85 18.63 34.28
CA LEU A 919 30.52 19.95 33.72
C LEU A 919 31.60 20.97 34.10
N SER A 920 32.03 21.75 33.12
CA SER A 920 32.87 22.94 33.35
C SER A 920 32.10 24.02 34.10
N GLU A 921 32.81 24.96 34.73
CA GLU A 921 32.18 26.07 35.44
C GLU A 921 31.31 26.94 34.51
N ASP A 922 31.74 27.20 33.27
CA ASP A 922 30.94 27.95 32.29
C ASP A 922 29.67 27.21 31.85
N GLU A 923 29.71 25.88 31.78
CA GLU A 923 28.53 25.04 31.56
C GLU A 923 27.57 25.08 32.74
N LYS A 924 28.07 25.04 33.99
CA LYS A 924 27.25 25.18 35.20
C LYS A 924 26.58 26.55 35.27
N VAL A 925 27.31 27.64 34.97
CA VAL A 925 26.74 29.00 34.91
C VAL A 925 25.68 29.10 33.83
N SER A 926 25.94 28.55 32.64
CA SER A 926 24.95 28.56 31.55
C SER A 926 23.73 27.72 31.89
N PHE A 927 23.89 26.60 32.58
CA PHE A 927 22.79 25.79 33.09
C PHE A 927 21.88 26.56 34.05
N VAL A 928 22.46 27.34 34.98
CA VAL A 928 21.68 28.21 35.88
C VAL A 928 20.91 29.26 35.08
N LEU A 929 21.56 29.95 34.14
CA LEU A 929 20.91 30.94 33.28
C LEU A 929 19.77 30.36 32.44
N ASP A 930 19.99 29.18 31.83
CA ASP A 930 18.96 28.48 31.07
C ASP A 930 17.79 28.04 31.97
N SER A 931 18.07 27.65 33.22
CA SER A 931 17.04 27.30 34.21
C SER A 931 16.23 28.52 34.63
N LEU A 932 16.86 29.69 34.83
CA LEU A 932 16.15 30.95 35.08
C LEU A 932 15.27 31.34 33.89
N LEU A 933 15.77 31.20 32.65
CA LEU A 933 15.00 31.44 31.43
C LEU A 933 13.76 30.54 31.32
N GLY A 934 13.93 29.23 31.54
CA GLY A 934 12.83 28.26 31.46
C GLY A 934 11.90 28.24 32.68
N GLY A 935 12.34 28.69 33.85
CA GLY A 935 11.52 28.72 35.06
C GLY A 935 10.70 29.99 35.22
N TYR A 936 11.21 31.13 34.73
CA TYR A 936 10.61 32.44 34.91
C TYR A 936 9.50 32.76 33.89
N GLU A 937 9.87 32.97 32.62
CA GLU A 937 8.95 33.57 31.65
C GLU A 937 7.91 32.55 31.15
N THR A 938 8.31 31.31 30.90
CA THR A 938 7.39 30.29 30.35
C THR A 938 6.32 29.85 31.35
N THR A 939 6.67 29.65 32.63
CA THR A 939 5.69 29.25 33.64
C THR A 939 4.76 30.41 33.99
N SER A 940 5.26 31.64 34.11
CA SER A 940 4.41 32.80 34.40
C SER A 940 3.40 33.09 33.28
N LEU A 941 3.79 32.93 32.01
CA LEU A 941 2.87 33.02 30.87
C LEU A 941 1.84 31.88 30.86
N LEU A 942 2.22 30.65 31.23
CA LEU A 942 1.28 29.55 31.38
C LEU A 942 0.20 29.87 32.42
N MET A 943 0.62 30.37 33.59
CA MET A 943 -0.29 30.80 34.64
C MET A 943 -1.22 31.92 34.15
N ALA A 944 -0.69 32.93 33.45
CA ALA A 944 -1.49 34.04 32.93
C ALA A 944 -2.51 33.58 31.89
N LEU A 945 -2.13 32.68 30.99
CA LEU A 945 -3.03 32.06 30.02
C LEU A 945 -4.14 31.25 30.71
N ALA A 946 -3.78 30.41 31.69
CA ALA A 946 -4.76 29.63 32.45
C ALA A 946 -5.77 30.54 33.16
N VAL A 947 -5.31 31.60 33.83
CA VAL A 947 -6.17 32.54 34.56
C VAL A 947 -7.06 33.37 33.62
N GLN A 948 -6.53 33.81 32.47
CA GLN A 948 -7.31 34.48 31.43
C GLN A 948 -8.44 33.58 30.92
N PHE A 949 -8.11 32.36 30.50
CA PHE A 949 -9.08 31.44 29.90
C PHE A 949 -10.11 30.94 30.93
N LEU A 950 -9.70 30.68 32.18
CA LEU A 950 -10.63 30.35 33.27
C LEU A 950 -11.59 31.51 33.57
N GLY A 951 -11.09 32.76 33.53
CA GLY A 951 -11.93 33.96 33.69
C GLY A 951 -13.02 34.09 32.62
N GLN A 952 -12.79 33.51 31.44
CA GLN A 952 -13.73 33.48 30.32
C GLN A 952 -14.60 32.21 30.29
N SER A 953 -14.34 31.21 31.14
CA SER A 953 -15.05 29.93 31.17
C SER A 953 -15.58 29.62 32.58
N PRO A 954 -16.77 30.15 32.94
CA PRO A 954 -17.36 29.95 34.27
C PRO A 954 -17.55 28.48 34.64
N ALA A 955 -17.91 27.63 33.68
CA ALA A 955 -18.08 26.20 33.90
C ALA A 955 -16.75 25.53 34.31
N ALA A 956 -15.66 25.83 33.60
CA ALA A 956 -14.36 25.25 33.91
C ALA A 956 -13.84 25.76 35.26
N LEU A 957 -14.01 27.06 35.53
CA LEU A 957 -13.66 27.64 36.83
C LEU A 957 -14.44 27.00 37.99
N GLN A 958 -15.73 26.71 37.80
CA GLN A 958 -16.54 26.04 38.83
C GLN A 958 -16.07 24.60 39.07
N GLN A 959 -15.79 23.84 38.01
CA GLN A 959 -15.27 22.48 38.14
C GLN A 959 -13.90 22.45 38.83
N LEU A 960 -13.00 23.38 38.48
CA LEU A 960 -11.69 23.53 39.12
C LEU A 960 -11.82 23.86 40.62
N LYS A 961 -12.80 24.69 41.00
CA LYS A 961 -13.11 24.98 42.41
C LYS A 961 -13.60 23.75 43.16
N LEU A 962 -14.43 22.91 42.53
CA LEU A 962 -14.91 21.67 43.15
C LEU A 962 -13.75 20.70 43.43
N GLU A 963 -12.88 20.50 42.45
CA GLU A 963 -11.66 19.68 42.59
C GLU A 963 -10.80 20.17 43.77
N HIS A 964 -10.44 21.45 43.79
CA HIS A 964 -9.55 21.98 44.82
C HIS A 964 -10.18 22.08 46.21
N ARG A 965 -11.51 22.31 46.31
CA ARG A 965 -12.22 22.22 47.61
C ARG A 965 -12.21 20.80 48.16
N SER A 966 -12.41 19.80 47.29
CA SER A 966 -12.33 18.39 47.69
C SER A 966 -10.94 18.08 48.22
N ILE A 967 -9.87 18.42 47.49
CA ILE A 967 -8.48 18.22 47.95
C ILE A 967 -8.23 18.91 49.30
N ARG A 968 -8.65 20.17 49.46
CA ARG A 968 -8.47 20.92 50.71
C ARG A 968 -9.24 20.32 51.88
N SER A 969 -10.40 19.69 51.65
CA SER A 969 -11.21 19.08 52.71
C SER A 969 -10.56 17.90 53.42
N PHE A 970 -9.56 17.26 52.78
CA PHE A 970 -8.79 16.16 53.36
C PHE A 970 -7.52 16.61 54.10
N LYS A 971 -7.32 17.92 54.27
CA LYS A 971 -6.11 18.53 54.85
C LYS A 971 -6.39 19.25 56.16
N GLN A 972 -5.43 19.23 57.09
CA GLN A 972 -5.52 20.05 58.31
C GLN A 972 -5.30 21.55 58.01
N ARG A 973 -5.68 22.42 58.96
CA ARG A 973 -5.79 23.89 58.77
C ARG A 973 -4.50 24.56 58.28
N ASP A 974 -3.33 24.00 58.53
CA ASP A 974 -2.03 24.54 58.11
C ASP A 974 -1.14 23.47 57.43
N GLU A 975 -1.75 22.40 56.93
CA GLU A 975 -1.02 21.34 56.23
C GLU A 975 -0.72 21.74 54.78
N TYR A 976 0.54 21.60 54.38
CA TYR A 976 1.01 21.79 53.01
C TYR A 976 0.50 20.67 52.08
N LEU A 977 0.31 21.00 50.81
CA LEU A 977 0.13 20.09 49.70
C LEU A 977 1.38 19.21 49.51
N ASN A 978 1.14 17.97 49.14
CA ASN A 978 2.17 17.00 48.81
C ASN A 978 1.97 16.46 47.39
N TRP A 979 2.86 15.55 46.98
CA TRP A 979 2.84 14.98 45.64
C TRP A 979 1.56 14.17 45.34
N GLU A 980 0.96 13.53 46.34
CA GLU A 980 -0.30 12.80 46.18
C GLU A 980 -1.48 13.75 45.93
N ASP A 981 -1.45 14.93 46.53
CA ASP A 981 -2.47 15.96 46.26
C ASP A 981 -2.35 16.48 44.82
N TYR A 982 -1.13 16.72 44.33
CA TYR A 982 -0.89 17.10 42.94
C TYR A 982 -1.45 16.06 41.96
N LYS A 983 -1.25 14.76 42.22
CA LYS A 983 -1.78 13.68 41.38
C LYS A 983 -3.31 13.65 41.31
N LYS A 984 -4.01 14.16 42.33
CA LYS A 984 -5.48 14.28 42.35
C LYS A 984 -6.01 15.50 41.58
N MET A 985 -5.13 16.40 41.12
CA MET A 985 -5.51 17.60 40.36
C MET A 985 -5.73 17.29 38.87
N GLU A 986 -6.55 16.29 38.56
CA GLU A 986 -6.75 15.76 37.20
C GLU A 986 -7.37 16.80 36.26
N PHE A 987 -8.44 17.47 36.69
CA PHE A 987 -9.08 18.53 35.91
C PHE A 987 -8.18 19.76 35.79
N THR A 988 -7.37 20.05 36.82
CA THR A 988 -6.30 21.07 36.70
C THR A 988 -5.32 20.73 35.59
N GLN A 989 -4.92 19.46 35.42
CA GLN A 989 -4.06 19.07 34.29
C GLN A 989 -4.74 19.27 32.93
N ASN A 990 -6.06 19.05 32.86
CA ASN A 990 -6.83 19.32 31.65
C ASN A 990 -6.88 20.82 31.33
N VAL A 991 -7.04 21.67 32.34
CA VAL A 991 -6.99 23.14 32.22
C VAL A 991 -5.62 23.60 31.75
N ILE A 992 -4.54 23.08 32.34
CA ILE A 992 -3.15 23.42 31.95
C ILE A 992 -2.88 22.99 30.50
N SER A 993 -3.28 21.77 30.12
CA SER A 993 -3.09 21.25 28.77
C SER A 993 -3.85 22.09 27.74
N GLU A 994 -5.09 22.47 28.05
CA GLU A 994 -5.89 23.31 27.17
C GLU A 994 -5.33 24.74 27.07
N ALA A 995 -4.81 25.31 28.17
CA ALA A 995 -4.18 26.62 28.16
C ALA A 995 -2.91 26.63 27.26
N LEU A 996 -2.11 25.56 27.32
CA LEU A 996 -0.95 25.37 26.44
C LEU A 996 -1.37 25.21 24.96
N ARG A 997 -2.45 24.46 24.68
CA ARG A 997 -2.97 24.25 23.32
C ARG A 997 -3.48 25.54 22.71
N CYS A 998 -4.28 26.31 23.45
CA CYS A 998 -4.86 27.56 22.98
C CYS A 998 -3.82 28.67 22.90
N GLY A 999 -3.04 28.86 23.96
CA GLY A 999 -2.16 30.01 24.12
C GLY A 999 -0.84 29.90 23.38
N ASN A 1000 -0.33 28.68 23.12
CA ASN A 1000 0.89 28.42 22.35
C ASN A 1000 2.09 29.29 22.77
N ILE A 1001 2.58 29.10 24.00
CA ILE A 1001 3.73 29.84 24.56
C ILE A 1001 4.94 29.76 23.62
N VAL A 1002 5.24 28.57 23.11
CA VAL A 1002 6.24 28.34 22.06
C VAL A 1002 5.52 27.96 20.77
N LYS A 1003 5.55 28.86 19.78
CA LYS A 1003 4.83 28.66 18.51
C LYS A 1003 5.54 27.70 17.54
N PHE A 1004 6.86 27.80 17.46
CA PHE A 1004 7.70 26.99 16.59
C PHE A 1004 9.12 26.88 17.16
N VAL A 1005 9.90 25.94 16.65
CA VAL A 1005 11.32 25.80 17.01
C VAL A 1005 12.21 25.79 15.77
N HIS A 1006 13.49 26.12 15.93
CA HIS A 1006 14.43 26.16 14.81
C HIS A 1006 15.22 24.87 14.69
N ARG A 1007 15.23 24.32 13.47
CA ARG A 1007 16.03 23.17 13.08
C ARG A 1007 16.77 23.43 11.77
N LYS A 1008 17.72 22.56 11.45
CA LYS A 1008 18.46 22.50 10.19
C LYS A 1008 18.55 21.06 9.75
N ALA A 1009 18.39 20.79 8.45
CA ALA A 1009 18.65 19.48 7.88
C ALA A 1009 20.16 19.19 7.80
N LEU A 1010 20.59 18.04 8.30
CA LEU A 1010 22.00 17.61 8.32
C LEU A 1010 22.44 16.95 7.01
N LYS A 1011 21.47 16.41 6.26
CA LYS A 1011 21.62 15.80 4.94
C LYS A 1011 20.32 16.01 4.16
N ASP A 1012 20.32 15.61 2.90
CA ASP A 1012 19.08 15.57 2.12
C ASP A 1012 18.11 14.59 2.78
N VAL A 1013 16.90 15.08 3.11
CA VAL A 1013 15.86 14.29 3.77
C VAL A 1013 14.66 14.20 2.85
N ARG A 1014 14.30 12.97 2.45
CA ARG A 1014 13.05 12.71 1.75
C ARG A 1014 11.96 12.41 2.77
N PHE A 1015 10.88 13.18 2.74
CA PHE A 1015 9.70 12.95 3.57
C PHE A 1015 8.46 13.00 2.68
N LYS A 1016 7.81 11.84 2.50
CA LYS A 1016 6.78 11.64 1.46
C LYS A 1016 7.37 12.05 0.09
N ASP A 1017 6.71 12.94 -0.62
CA ASP A 1017 7.13 13.42 -1.94
C ASP A 1017 8.10 14.60 -1.87
N TYR A 1018 8.38 15.13 -0.66
CA TYR A 1018 9.24 16.30 -0.47
C TYR A 1018 10.71 15.92 -0.30
N LEU A 1019 11.57 16.69 -0.93
CA LEU A 1019 12.99 16.79 -0.60
C LEU A 1019 13.22 18.02 0.28
N ILE A 1020 13.79 17.79 1.46
CA ILE A 1020 14.33 18.84 2.33
C ILE A 1020 15.84 18.84 2.11
N PRO A 1021 16.40 19.86 1.42
CA PRO A 1021 17.82 19.86 1.09
C PRO A 1021 18.69 19.99 2.34
N SER A 1022 19.85 19.34 2.29
CA SER A 1022 20.90 19.50 3.29
C SER A 1022 21.24 20.98 3.49
N GLY A 1023 21.47 21.38 4.73
CA GLY A 1023 21.83 22.74 5.05
C GLY A 1023 20.66 23.70 5.28
N TRP A 1024 19.48 23.41 4.74
CA TRP A 1024 18.31 24.27 4.88
C TRP A 1024 17.78 24.30 6.30
N LYS A 1025 17.22 25.45 6.69
CA LYS A 1025 16.48 25.57 7.95
C LYS A 1025 15.15 24.87 7.83
N ILE A 1026 14.63 24.40 8.96
CA ILE A 1026 13.26 23.90 9.04
C ILE A 1026 12.60 24.37 10.33
N LEU A 1027 11.36 24.86 10.21
CA LEU A 1027 10.54 25.37 11.31
C LEU A 1027 9.32 24.48 11.50
N PRO A 1028 9.37 23.48 12.40
CA PRO A 1028 8.17 22.81 12.87
C PRO A 1028 7.31 23.78 13.70
N VAL A 1029 6.10 24.05 13.22
CA VAL A 1029 5.15 25.00 13.82
C VAL A 1029 4.14 24.25 14.68
N PHE A 1030 4.30 24.33 16.01
CA PHE A 1030 3.44 23.65 16.98
C PHE A 1030 2.04 24.24 17.02
N SER A 1031 1.94 25.57 16.94
CA SER A 1031 0.64 26.25 16.98
C SER A 1031 -0.28 25.83 15.82
N ALA A 1032 0.29 25.45 14.68
CA ALA A 1032 -0.50 24.96 13.54
C ALA A 1032 -1.19 23.63 13.86
N VAL A 1033 -0.49 22.71 14.52
CA VAL A 1033 -1.03 21.41 14.92
C VAL A 1033 -2.06 21.57 16.05
N HIS A 1034 -1.76 22.42 17.03
CA HIS A 1034 -2.65 22.66 18.18
C HIS A 1034 -3.96 23.36 17.82
N LEU A 1035 -3.96 24.16 16.75
CA LEU A 1035 -5.11 24.93 16.27
C LEU A 1035 -5.76 24.31 15.02
N ASP A 1036 -5.35 23.12 14.59
CA ASP A 1036 -5.91 22.43 13.42
C ASP A 1036 -7.30 21.83 13.73
N PRO A 1037 -8.38 22.29 13.07
CA PRO A 1037 -9.73 21.79 13.30
C PRO A 1037 -9.93 20.33 12.91
N SER A 1038 -9.08 19.76 12.05
CA SER A 1038 -9.11 18.33 11.70
C SER A 1038 -8.52 17.44 12.79
N LEU A 1039 -7.72 18.02 13.70
CA LEU A 1039 -7.07 17.31 14.81
C LEU A 1039 -7.81 17.53 16.13
N HIS A 1040 -8.32 18.74 16.33
CA HIS A 1040 -9.01 19.18 17.55
C HIS A 1040 -10.33 19.84 17.16
N GLY A 1041 -11.49 19.31 17.60
CA GLY A 1041 -12.78 19.96 17.35
C GLY A 1041 -12.91 21.28 18.12
N SER A 1042 -13.58 22.29 17.54
CA SER A 1042 -13.81 23.62 18.13
C SER A 1042 -12.51 24.28 18.65
N THR A 1043 -11.50 24.46 17.80
CA THR A 1043 -10.14 24.85 18.23
C THR A 1043 -10.01 26.22 18.88
N LEU A 1044 -10.94 27.13 18.60
CA LEU A 1044 -10.95 28.48 19.17
C LEU A 1044 -11.59 28.54 20.56
N GLU A 1045 -12.31 27.49 20.96
CA GLU A 1045 -12.96 27.40 22.27
C GLU A 1045 -12.01 26.79 23.30
N PHE A 1046 -11.92 27.43 24.47
CA PHE A 1046 -11.22 26.88 25.62
C PHE A 1046 -12.08 25.79 26.28
N HIS A 1047 -11.77 24.52 25.98
CA HIS A 1047 -12.56 23.37 26.42
C HIS A 1047 -11.69 22.28 27.07
N PRO A 1048 -11.41 22.38 28.38
CA PRO A 1048 -10.58 21.41 29.12
C PRO A 1048 -11.07 19.96 29.07
N TRP A 1049 -12.38 19.71 29.03
CA TRP A 1049 -12.95 18.35 29.01
C TRP A 1049 -12.53 17.49 27.81
N ARG A 1050 -11.97 18.09 26.75
CA ARG A 1050 -11.40 17.35 25.62
C ARG A 1050 -10.30 16.36 26.05
N TRP A 1051 -9.61 16.67 27.14
CA TRP A 1051 -8.50 15.87 27.65
C TRP A 1051 -8.95 14.67 28.50
N GLU A 1052 -10.22 14.57 28.91
CA GLU A 1052 -10.74 13.42 29.69
C GLU A 1052 -10.71 12.11 28.90
N LYS A 1053 -10.90 12.18 27.57
CA LYS A 1053 -10.95 11.00 26.68
C LYS A 1053 -9.67 10.82 25.84
N GLN A 1054 -8.67 11.68 26.00
CA GLN A 1054 -7.48 11.67 25.16
C GLN A 1054 -6.20 11.49 25.99
N SER A 1055 -5.32 10.60 25.52
CA SER A 1055 -3.99 10.48 26.11
C SER A 1055 -3.17 11.75 25.84
N GLN A 1056 -2.58 12.32 26.90
CA GLN A 1056 -1.67 13.47 26.83
C GLN A 1056 -0.37 13.17 26.05
N THR A 1057 -0.09 11.91 25.69
CA THR A 1057 1.07 11.48 24.87
C THR A 1057 0.79 11.45 23.36
N SER A 1058 -0.33 12.02 22.92
CA SER A 1058 -0.73 12.06 21.51
C SER A 1058 0.25 12.85 20.63
N LYS A 1059 0.54 12.33 19.42
CA LYS A 1059 1.31 13.03 18.37
C LYS A 1059 0.68 14.36 17.91
N LYS A 1060 -0.54 14.68 18.39
CA LYS A 1060 -1.33 15.87 18.05
C LYS A 1060 -1.15 17.04 19.03
N PHE A 1061 -0.32 16.86 20.07
CA PHE A 1061 -0.10 17.86 21.11
C PHE A 1061 1.36 17.86 21.59
N THR A 1062 2.11 18.93 21.30
CA THR A 1062 3.55 19.06 21.57
C THR A 1062 3.92 20.45 22.12
N PRO A 1063 3.28 20.95 23.19
CA PRO A 1063 3.57 22.29 23.73
C PRO A 1063 4.99 22.40 24.32
N PHE A 1064 5.57 21.27 24.73
CA PHE A 1064 6.92 21.15 25.28
C PHE A 1064 7.94 20.64 24.26
N GLY A 1065 7.59 20.65 22.97
CA GLY A 1065 8.39 20.04 21.91
C GLY A 1065 8.33 18.51 21.94
N GLY A 1066 9.42 17.85 21.53
CA GLY A 1066 9.48 16.39 21.42
C GLY A 1066 10.88 15.86 21.16
N GLY A 1067 10.99 14.53 21.14
CA GLY A 1067 12.24 13.80 20.92
C GLY A 1067 13.32 14.10 21.96
N PRO A 1068 14.62 14.00 21.59
CA PRO A 1068 15.75 14.27 22.49
C PRO A 1068 15.79 15.68 23.10
N ARG A 1069 14.99 16.63 22.62
CA ARG A 1069 14.91 18.01 23.11
C ARG A 1069 13.60 18.36 23.80
N PHE A 1070 12.80 17.37 24.20
CA PHE A 1070 11.59 17.59 25.00
C PHE A 1070 11.89 18.38 26.29
N CYS A 1071 11.09 19.37 26.65
CA CYS A 1071 11.37 20.25 27.79
C CYS A 1071 11.66 19.47 29.09
N PRO A 1072 12.84 19.64 29.73
CA PRO A 1072 13.15 18.95 30.98
C PRO A 1072 12.34 19.49 32.18
N GLY A 1073 11.89 20.76 32.12
CA GLY A 1073 11.12 21.42 33.17
C GLY A 1073 9.60 21.28 33.04
N SER A 1074 9.09 20.44 32.15
CA SER A 1074 7.65 20.36 31.85
C SER A 1074 6.80 20.07 33.09
N GLU A 1075 7.26 19.16 33.95
CA GLU A 1075 6.53 18.78 35.16
C GLU A 1075 6.62 19.85 36.25
N LEU A 1076 7.74 20.56 36.35
CA LEU A 1076 7.86 21.67 37.31
C LEU A 1076 6.90 22.81 36.96
N ALA A 1077 6.83 23.20 35.69
CA ALA A 1077 5.91 24.23 35.22
C ALA A 1077 4.44 23.88 35.53
N LYS A 1078 4.06 22.60 35.37
CA LYS A 1078 2.72 22.12 35.70
C LYS A 1078 2.43 22.16 37.20
N VAL A 1079 3.37 21.71 38.04
CA VAL A 1079 3.22 21.70 39.50
C VAL A 1079 3.10 23.14 40.03
N GLU A 1080 4.00 24.03 39.61
CA GLU A 1080 3.98 25.45 40.01
C GLU A 1080 2.65 26.12 39.64
N THR A 1081 2.19 25.89 38.40
CA THR A 1081 0.89 26.41 37.94
C THR A 1081 -0.27 25.83 38.74
N ALA A 1082 -0.28 24.51 38.99
CA ALA A 1082 -1.36 23.84 39.70
C ALA A 1082 -1.45 24.28 41.18
N PHE A 1083 -0.32 24.41 41.86
CA PHE A 1083 -0.28 24.86 43.26
C PHE A 1083 -0.72 26.31 43.39
N PHE A 1084 -0.29 27.18 42.46
CA PHE A 1084 -0.76 28.55 42.45
C PHE A 1084 -2.26 28.64 42.18
N LEU A 1085 -2.77 27.89 41.20
CA LEU A 1085 -4.20 27.85 40.88
C LEU A 1085 -5.04 27.31 42.06
N HIS A 1086 -4.56 26.28 42.77
CA HIS A 1086 -5.21 25.76 43.97
C HIS A 1086 -5.53 26.86 44.98
N HIS A 1087 -4.51 27.65 45.33
CA HIS A 1087 -4.66 28.74 46.30
C HIS A 1087 -5.45 29.92 45.71
N LEU A 1088 -5.28 30.24 44.43
CA LEU A 1088 -6.00 31.32 43.79
C LEU A 1088 -7.51 31.08 43.80
N VAL A 1089 -7.98 29.90 43.38
CA VAL A 1089 -9.43 29.63 43.24
C VAL A 1089 -10.15 29.44 44.57
N LEU A 1090 -9.41 29.07 45.62
CA LEU A 1090 -9.94 28.91 46.98
C LEU A 1090 -10.07 30.25 47.71
N ASN A 1091 -9.16 31.20 47.45
CA ASN A 1091 -9.10 32.46 48.20
C ASN A 1091 -9.72 33.66 47.47
N PHE A 1092 -9.83 33.63 46.13
CA PHE A 1092 -10.28 34.80 45.36
C PHE A 1092 -11.29 34.45 44.26
N ARG A 1093 -12.21 35.38 44.04
CA ARG A 1093 -12.93 35.54 42.77
C ARG A 1093 -12.22 36.63 41.98
N TRP A 1094 -12.14 36.49 40.67
CA TRP A 1094 -11.57 37.53 39.83
C TRP A 1094 -12.39 37.76 38.57
N ARG A 1095 -12.22 38.96 38.01
CA ARG A 1095 -12.68 39.32 36.66
C ARG A 1095 -11.58 40.10 35.95
N THR A 1096 -11.43 39.85 34.66
CA THR A 1096 -10.46 40.56 33.82
C THR A 1096 -10.99 41.97 33.51
N VAL A 1097 -10.10 42.97 33.57
CA VAL A 1097 -10.45 44.39 33.35
C VAL A 1097 -9.61 44.93 32.20
N GLY A 1098 -10.24 45.52 31.19
CA GLY A 1098 -9.56 46.12 30.02
C GLY A 1098 -9.96 45.52 28.67
N VAL A 1099 -9.38 46.06 27.59
CA VAL A 1099 -9.75 45.79 26.18
C VAL A 1099 -9.02 44.59 25.57
N ASP A 1100 -7.95 44.10 26.21
CA ASP A 1100 -7.12 42.99 25.72
C ASP A 1100 -7.85 41.64 25.90
N GLN A 1101 -8.73 41.28 24.97
CA GLN A 1101 -9.46 40.00 25.01
C GLN A 1101 -8.52 38.79 24.83
N HIS A 1102 -7.38 38.95 24.14
CA HIS A 1102 -6.41 37.88 23.85
C HIS A 1102 -4.97 38.44 23.84
N PRO A 1103 -3.96 37.69 24.34
CA PRO A 1103 -2.57 38.12 24.26
C PRO A 1103 -2.05 38.06 22.82
N LEU A 1104 -1.05 38.88 22.51
CA LEU A 1104 -0.44 38.94 21.18
C LEU A 1104 0.81 38.07 21.11
N ALA A 1105 1.12 37.61 19.91
CA ALA A 1105 2.31 36.84 19.59
C ALA A 1105 3.27 37.67 18.72
N TYR A 1106 4.41 38.05 19.29
CA TYR A 1106 5.48 38.85 18.67
C TYR A 1106 6.68 38.00 18.21
N PRO A 1107 6.49 36.71 17.88
CA PRO A 1107 7.36 35.67 18.47
C PRO A 1107 6.80 34.93 19.67
N TYR A 1108 7.06 35.60 20.77
CA TYR A 1108 6.73 35.25 22.13
C TYR A 1108 5.32 35.77 22.45
N VAL A 1109 4.68 35.18 23.43
CA VAL A 1109 3.35 35.58 23.87
C VAL A 1109 3.46 36.71 24.89
N GLU A 1110 2.70 37.79 24.70
CA GLU A 1110 2.71 38.95 25.58
C GLU A 1110 1.29 39.48 25.83
N PHE A 1111 0.98 39.78 27.08
CA PHE A 1111 -0.21 40.54 27.48
C PHE A 1111 0.18 42.02 27.54
N GLN A 1112 -0.29 42.83 26.59
CA GLN A 1112 0.10 44.24 26.48
C GLN A 1112 -0.21 45.04 27.74
N SER A 1113 -1.38 44.83 28.35
CA SER A 1113 -1.79 45.48 29.60
C SER A 1113 -1.42 44.68 30.87
N GLY A 1114 -0.61 43.62 30.77
CA GLY A 1114 -0.18 42.81 31.92
C GLY A 1114 -1.27 41.98 32.60
N LEU A 1115 -2.42 41.79 31.95
CA LEU A 1115 -3.61 41.08 32.48
C LEU A 1115 -4.11 41.69 33.81
N PRO A 1116 -4.81 42.84 33.76
CA PRO A 1116 -5.37 43.46 34.97
C PRO A 1116 -6.55 42.65 35.49
N LEU A 1117 -6.50 42.25 36.76
CA LEU A 1117 -7.57 41.51 37.43
C LEU A 1117 -8.17 42.35 38.55
N ARG A 1118 -9.50 42.45 38.58
CA ARG A 1118 -10.24 42.84 39.77
C ARG A 1118 -10.42 41.59 40.63
N VAL A 1119 -9.99 41.66 41.90
CA VAL A 1119 -9.97 40.51 42.81
C VAL A 1119 -10.85 40.77 44.02
N ASP A 1120 -11.71 39.81 44.36
CA ASP A 1120 -12.60 39.85 45.52
C ASP A 1120 -12.30 38.61 46.40
N PRO A 1121 -11.97 38.77 47.69
CA PRO A 1121 -11.75 37.64 48.59
C PRO A 1121 -12.99 36.74 48.71
N ILE A 1122 -12.79 35.42 48.74
CA ILE A 1122 -13.83 34.46 49.09
C ILE A 1122 -13.88 34.38 50.61
N LEU A 1123 -14.97 34.88 51.20
CA LEU A 1123 -15.26 34.76 52.63
C LEU A 1123 -15.46 33.30 53.05
#